data_AF-A0A674GQI4-F1
#
_entry.id   AF-A0A674GQI4-F1
#
_cell.length_a   1.000
_cell.length_b   1.000
_cell.length_c   1.000
_cell.angle_alpha   90.00
_cell.angle_beta   90.00
_cell.angle_gamma   90.00
#
_symmetry.space_group_name_H-M   'P 1'
#
loop_
_entity.id
_entity.type
_entity.pdbx_description
1 polymer ?
#
loop_
_entity_poly.entity_id
_entity_poly.type
_entity_poly.pdbx_seq_one_letter_code
_entity_poly.pdbx_strand_id
1 'polypeptide(L)'
;MAEPFLVESPDVTYSQDFIEAKYTYSTAHVCRENGVTKVRPCSTRFTFRTGRQVPRLGVMLVGWGGNNGTTVTAAVLANRLGLSWMTKTGRKTANYYGSLLQASTVCLGTGPSGDVYVPFRDLLPMVHPNDIVFDGWDISSLNLAEAMRRAEVLEWPLQEQLWPHMEKMKPRPSIYIPQFIAANQEERADNVLSGSMAEQVEQIRRDIRDFKESSGVDKVIVLWTANTERFCDIVPGLNDTADNLLRAIERGLEVSPSTLFAVASVLEGCAYINGSPQNTFVPGAVELAAQRRVFIGGDDFKSGQTKLKSVLVDFLVGAGLKTKSIVSYNHLGNNDGKNLSAPQQFRSKEISKSNVVDDTVQANPVLYGPQDKPDHCVVIKYVPYVGDSKRALDEYTSEIMMGGTNTIVIHNTCEDSLLASPIILDLAILTELCQRITFCTEADPEFQGFHSVLSILAFLCKAPLVPEGTPVVNALFRQRSCIENILRYPGATECHHPPAHGGTPGCRGSQCGIPRVQGVPVPKSGGPGGRGLQWPVLGVGPGVTSGFQYDGPSAQRSQQGWVPVSRSRGCPRGARSQCPGCPHTQTPVPRGCPKRMDPSAQYQWLPVTKAWGSQSLGFPKPGAPKFWGSQFGVPSAWHAPFQLLPVPNSWRCHTPVSPSSQHSSPAHPSARTPIPPPSSRNPIPPSHFLDPPSHPPVPRPPSHPPQCPGPHPTPQCLKSHPTPPTPTSPCPPAPPVHSTPPLSPGCPPDPRVCPRGAP
;
A
#
# COMPACT_ATOMS: atom_id res chain seq x y z
N MET A 1 -7.26 -3.33 -31.64
CA MET A 1 -8.49 -3.85 -30.98
C MET A 1 -9.55 -2.77 -31.08
N ALA A 2 -10.84 -3.10 -30.94
CA ALA A 2 -11.86 -2.05 -30.79
C ALA A 2 -11.64 -1.32 -29.46
N GLU A 3 -11.94 -0.02 -29.42
CA GLU A 3 -11.89 0.76 -28.16
C GLU A 3 -13.08 0.35 -27.27
N PRO A 4 -12.87 0.14 -25.96
CA PRO A 4 -13.90 -0.43 -25.07
C PRO A 4 -15.08 0.53 -24.84
N PHE A 5 -14.84 1.84 -24.93
CA PHE A 5 -15.85 2.88 -25.11
C PHE A 5 -15.21 4.11 -25.76
N LEU A 6 -16.05 5.06 -26.22
CA LEU A 6 -15.64 6.34 -26.82
C LEU A 6 -16.44 7.48 -26.15
N VAL A 7 -15.86 8.67 -26.00
CA VAL A 7 -16.56 9.86 -25.52
C VAL A 7 -16.85 10.81 -26.68
N GLU A 8 -18.09 10.83 -27.13
CA GLU A 8 -18.56 11.78 -28.15
C GLU A 8 -18.86 13.14 -27.49
N SER A 9 -17.88 14.06 -27.52
CA SER A 9 -18.01 15.41 -26.95
C SER A 9 -17.24 16.44 -27.80
N PRO A 10 -17.76 17.67 -28.00
CA PRO A 10 -17.04 18.75 -28.70
C PRO A 10 -15.81 19.26 -27.94
N ASP A 11 -15.68 18.90 -26.66
CA ASP A 11 -14.53 19.24 -25.81
C ASP A 11 -13.45 18.15 -25.77
N VAL A 12 -13.63 17.03 -26.49
CA VAL A 12 -12.65 15.93 -26.60
C VAL A 12 -12.24 15.71 -28.06
N THR A 13 -10.94 15.61 -28.32
CA THR A 13 -10.37 15.36 -29.65
C THR A 13 -9.38 14.20 -29.58
N TYR A 14 -9.61 13.16 -30.38
CA TYR A 14 -8.73 12.01 -30.49
C TYR A 14 -7.84 12.17 -31.74
N SER A 15 -6.52 12.29 -31.56
CA SER A 15 -5.54 12.19 -32.64
C SER A 15 -4.85 10.81 -32.62
N GLN A 16 -3.86 10.61 -33.50
CA GLN A 16 -3.02 9.40 -33.47
C GLN A 16 -2.17 9.33 -32.19
N ASP A 17 -1.58 10.45 -31.79
CA ASP A 17 -0.56 10.50 -30.74
C ASP A 17 -1.16 10.89 -29.37
N PHE A 18 -2.27 11.63 -29.36
CA PHE A 18 -2.84 12.24 -28.17
C PHE A 18 -4.36 12.10 -28.08
N ILE A 19 -4.87 12.12 -26.85
CA ILE A 19 -6.25 12.51 -26.57
C ILE A 19 -6.18 13.88 -25.90
N GLU A 20 -6.74 14.88 -26.54
CA GLU A 20 -6.82 16.25 -26.03
C GLU A 20 -8.24 16.51 -25.52
N ALA A 21 -8.36 17.08 -24.32
CA ALA A 21 -9.65 17.25 -23.66
C ALA A 21 -9.71 18.54 -22.84
N LYS A 22 -10.73 19.37 -23.09
CA LYS A 22 -10.93 20.66 -22.43
C LYS A 22 -11.76 20.47 -21.17
N TYR A 23 -11.37 21.14 -20.09
CA TYR A 23 -12.04 21.08 -18.79
C TYR A 23 -12.27 22.48 -18.22
N THR A 24 -13.39 22.68 -17.54
CA THR A 24 -13.62 23.88 -16.72
C THR A 24 -13.60 23.47 -15.25
N TYR A 25 -12.40 23.46 -14.66
CA TYR A 25 -12.23 23.15 -13.24
C TYR A 25 -12.92 24.23 -12.41
N SER A 26 -13.96 23.83 -11.68
CA SER A 26 -14.76 24.71 -10.84
C SER A 26 -14.40 24.51 -9.37
N THR A 27 -14.13 25.62 -8.68
CA THR A 27 -13.73 25.66 -7.27
C THR A 27 -14.30 26.92 -6.60
N ALA A 28 -13.94 27.19 -5.35
CA ALA A 28 -14.35 28.42 -4.68
C ALA A 28 -13.26 28.98 -3.75
N HIS A 29 -12.98 30.27 -3.90
CA HIS A 29 -12.19 31.02 -2.93
C HIS A 29 -13.05 31.37 -1.72
N VAL A 30 -12.66 30.90 -0.53
CA VAL A 30 -13.39 31.11 0.72
C VAL A 30 -12.61 32.05 1.63
N CYS A 31 -13.25 33.13 2.07
CA CYS A 31 -12.68 34.08 3.03
C CYS A 31 -13.67 34.37 4.17
N ARG A 32 -13.17 34.77 5.35
CA ARG A 32 -14.00 35.18 6.48
C ARG A 32 -13.87 36.69 6.70
N GLU A 33 -14.93 37.43 6.43
CA GLU A 33 -14.98 38.89 6.50
C GLU A 33 -16.10 39.31 7.45
N ASN A 34 -15.80 40.12 8.47
CA ASN A 34 -16.75 40.56 9.50
C ASN A 34 -17.55 39.39 10.14
N GLY A 35 -16.87 38.27 10.42
CA GLY A 35 -17.44 37.05 10.98
C GLY A 35 -18.16 36.14 9.97
N VAL A 36 -18.59 36.68 8.82
CA VAL A 36 -19.30 35.97 7.74
C VAL A 36 -18.33 35.22 6.84
N THR A 37 -18.62 33.96 6.55
CA THR A 37 -17.92 33.18 5.52
C THR A 37 -18.43 33.60 4.14
N LYS A 38 -17.61 34.28 3.35
CA LYS A 38 -17.88 34.61 1.95
C LYS A 38 -17.26 33.57 1.05
N VAL A 39 -18.08 33.00 0.16
CA VAL A 39 -17.68 32.00 -0.83
C VAL A 39 -17.76 32.66 -2.20
N ARG A 40 -16.65 32.68 -2.94
CA ARG A 40 -16.55 33.25 -4.29
C ARG A 40 -16.25 32.10 -5.27
N PRO A 41 -17.22 31.65 -6.10
CA PRO A 41 -16.94 30.64 -7.12
C PRO A 41 -15.85 31.11 -8.08
N CYS A 42 -14.95 30.21 -8.46
CA CYS A 42 -13.87 30.45 -9.40
C CYS A 42 -13.82 29.30 -10.42
N SER A 43 -13.51 29.60 -11.67
CA SER A 43 -13.37 28.61 -12.73
C SER A 43 -12.07 28.83 -13.49
N THR A 44 -11.30 27.74 -13.68
CA THR A 44 -10.09 27.74 -14.50
C THR A 44 -10.29 26.78 -15.66
N ARG A 45 -10.08 27.25 -16.89
CA ARG A 45 -10.19 26.42 -18.09
C ARG A 45 -8.83 25.80 -18.39
N PHE A 46 -8.81 24.48 -18.45
CA PHE A 46 -7.65 23.64 -18.74
C PHE A 46 -7.82 22.97 -20.11
N THR A 47 -6.72 22.76 -20.81
CA THR A 47 -6.64 21.78 -21.90
C THR A 47 -5.68 20.68 -21.47
N PHE A 48 -6.20 19.48 -21.21
CA PHE A 48 -5.42 18.29 -20.92
C PHE A 48 -5.03 17.58 -22.21
N ARG A 49 -3.84 16.98 -22.24
CA ARG A 49 -3.33 16.18 -23.35
C ARG A 49 -2.70 14.90 -22.80
N THR A 50 -3.28 13.76 -23.15
CA THR A 50 -2.77 12.44 -22.73
C THR A 50 -2.14 11.70 -23.92
N GLY A 51 -0.87 11.35 -23.81
CA GLY A 51 -0.16 10.54 -24.82
C GLY A 51 -0.76 9.14 -24.96
N ARG A 52 -1.14 8.76 -26.19
CA ARG A 52 -1.80 7.48 -26.51
C ARG A 52 -0.85 6.30 -26.56
N GLN A 53 0.42 6.53 -26.92
CA GLN A 53 1.43 5.49 -26.96
C GLN A 53 1.78 5.03 -25.53
N VAL A 54 1.40 3.80 -25.19
CA VAL A 54 1.78 3.15 -23.93
C VAL A 54 3.19 2.58 -24.07
N PRO A 55 4.14 2.92 -23.19
CA PRO A 55 5.52 2.46 -23.27
C PRO A 55 5.70 1.05 -22.70
N ARG A 56 6.80 0.39 -23.08
CA ARG A 56 7.36 -0.74 -22.34
C ARG A 56 7.88 -0.23 -21.00
N LEU A 57 7.27 -0.67 -19.90
CA LEU A 57 7.60 -0.21 -18.55
C LEU A 57 8.50 -1.21 -17.82
N GLY A 58 9.66 -0.74 -17.37
CA GLY A 58 10.46 -1.40 -16.36
C GLY A 58 10.11 -0.89 -14.96
N VAL A 59 10.04 -1.78 -13.97
CA VAL A 59 9.90 -1.44 -12.55
C VAL A 59 11.04 -2.08 -11.77
N MET A 60 11.93 -1.26 -11.21
CA MET A 60 13.02 -1.74 -10.38
C MET A 60 12.65 -1.67 -8.90
N LEU A 61 12.68 -2.81 -8.21
CA LEU A 61 12.25 -2.93 -6.82
C LEU A 61 13.44 -2.93 -5.87
N VAL A 62 13.50 -1.96 -4.95
CA VAL A 62 14.41 -2.06 -3.79
C VAL A 62 13.73 -2.97 -2.77
N GLY A 63 14.39 -4.07 -2.39
CA GLY A 63 13.79 -5.18 -1.64
C GLY A 63 13.08 -6.22 -2.53
N TRP A 64 13.60 -6.48 -3.74
CA TRP A 64 12.96 -7.38 -4.71
C TRP A 64 12.80 -8.82 -4.20
N GLY A 65 13.74 -9.30 -3.38
CA GLY A 65 13.68 -10.59 -2.68
C GLY A 65 12.83 -10.58 -1.39
N GLY A 66 12.15 -9.48 -1.07
CA GLY A 66 11.14 -9.41 0.00
C GLY A 66 9.83 -10.10 -0.37
N ASN A 67 8.93 -10.25 0.61
CA ASN A 67 7.63 -10.91 0.41
C ASN A 67 6.81 -10.24 -0.70
N ASN A 68 6.74 -8.90 -0.70
CA ASN A 68 6.06 -8.13 -1.73
C ASN A 68 6.72 -8.27 -3.11
N GLY A 69 8.04 -8.12 -3.20
CA GLY A 69 8.78 -8.12 -4.47
C GLY A 69 8.73 -9.47 -5.19
N THR A 70 8.82 -10.56 -4.42
CA THR A 70 8.61 -11.91 -4.96
C THR A 70 7.15 -12.14 -5.36
N THR A 71 6.19 -11.74 -4.52
CA THR A 71 4.75 -11.93 -4.77
C THR A 71 4.24 -11.14 -5.98
N VAL A 72 4.65 -9.88 -6.18
CA VAL A 72 4.24 -9.09 -7.34
C VAL A 72 4.83 -9.63 -8.65
N THR A 73 6.10 -10.07 -8.62
CA THR A 73 6.75 -10.71 -9.78
C THR A 73 6.07 -12.04 -10.12
N ALA A 74 5.79 -12.87 -9.10
CA ALA A 74 5.04 -14.12 -9.23
C ALA A 74 3.62 -13.92 -9.78
N ALA A 75 2.90 -12.90 -9.30
CA ALA A 75 1.54 -12.58 -9.76
C ALA A 75 1.53 -12.16 -11.24
N VAL A 76 2.48 -11.33 -11.67
CA VAL A 76 2.60 -10.92 -13.08
C VAL A 76 2.98 -12.10 -13.98
N LEU A 77 3.93 -12.94 -13.57
CA LEU A 77 4.28 -14.17 -14.30
C LEU A 77 3.08 -15.12 -14.42
N ALA A 78 2.36 -15.36 -13.32
CA ALA A 78 1.20 -16.26 -13.31
C ALA A 78 0.07 -15.78 -14.24
N ASN A 79 -0.20 -14.47 -14.26
CA ASN A 79 -1.19 -13.88 -15.16
C ASN A 79 -0.72 -13.88 -16.62
N ARG A 80 0.56 -13.55 -16.90
CA ARG A 80 1.17 -13.59 -18.25
C ARG A 80 1.15 -15.00 -18.85
N LEU A 81 1.37 -16.03 -18.03
CA LEU A 81 1.37 -17.44 -18.43
C LEU A 81 -0.02 -18.10 -18.36
N GLY A 82 -1.06 -17.38 -17.93
CA GLY A 82 -2.44 -17.92 -17.83
C GLY A 82 -2.59 -19.06 -16.81
N LEU A 83 -1.76 -19.09 -15.76
CA LEU A 83 -1.67 -20.24 -14.85
C LEU A 83 -2.96 -20.49 -14.06
N SER A 84 -3.21 -21.76 -13.78
CA SER A 84 -4.23 -22.20 -12.83
C SER A 84 -3.69 -23.34 -11.96
N TRP A 85 -4.08 -23.35 -10.69
CA TRP A 85 -3.59 -24.31 -9.70
C TRP A 85 -4.75 -24.89 -8.89
N MET A 86 -4.55 -26.09 -8.34
CA MET A 86 -5.51 -26.69 -7.43
C MET A 86 -5.28 -26.17 -6.01
N THR A 87 -6.36 -25.86 -5.32
CA THR A 87 -6.40 -25.63 -3.86
C THR A 87 -7.33 -26.65 -3.22
N LYS A 88 -7.34 -26.72 -1.88
CA LYS A 88 -8.35 -27.49 -1.11
C LYS A 88 -9.82 -27.11 -1.40
N THR A 89 -10.07 -25.99 -2.10
CA THR A 89 -11.40 -25.52 -2.50
C THR A 89 -11.65 -25.63 -4.02
N GLY A 90 -10.84 -26.42 -4.73
CA GLY A 90 -10.89 -26.56 -6.19
C GLY A 90 -9.88 -25.67 -6.92
N ARG A 91 -10.01 -25.60 -8.25
CA ARG A 91 -9.10 -24.84 -9.13
C ARG A 91 -9.25 -23.33 -8.89
N LYS A 92 -8.12 -22.62 -8.89
CA LYS A 92 -8.01 -21.16 -8.99
C LYS A 92 -7.23 -20.80 -10.25
N THR A 93 -7.42 -19.58 -10.75
CA THR A 93 -6.72 -19.04 -11.93
C THR A 93 -6.09 -17.71 -11.54
N ALA A 94 -4.95 -17.39 -12.15
CA ALA A 94 -4.28 -16.10 -11.98
C ALA A 94 -5.24 -14.93 -12.29
N ASN A 95 -5.11 -13.86 -11.50
CA ASN A 95 -5.91 -12.64 -11.59
C ASN A 95 -5.15 -11.47 -10.90
N TYR A 96 -5.72 -10.27 -10.94
CA TYR A 96 -5.20 -9.06 -10.27
C TYR A 96 -6.19 -8.50 -9.24
N TYR A 97 -6.93 -9.34 -8.51
CA TYR A 97 -7.84 -8.87 -7.48
C TYR A 97 -7.10 -8.05 -6.40
N GLY A 98 -7.74 -6.97 -5.93
CA GLY A 98 -7.14 -5.99 -5.02
C GLY A 98 -6.57 -4.75 -5.69
N SER A 99 -6.26 -4.80 -6.99
CA SER A 99 -5.85 -3.62 -7.79
C SER A 99 -7.07 -2.74 -8.09
N LEU A 100 -6.92 -1.43 -7.89
CA LEU A 100 -7.89 -0.42 -8.30
C LEU A 100 -8.06 -0.42 -9.82
N LEU A 101 -6.94 -0.42 -10.55
CA LEU A 101 -6.93 -0.24 -12.00
C LEU A 101 -7.45 -1.50 -12.73
N GLN A 102 -7.05 -2.70 -12.26
CA GLN A 102 -7.33 -3.96 -12.96
C GLN A 102 -8.58 -4.71 -12.48
N ALA A 103 -9.04 -4.46 -11.25
CA ALA A 103 -10.14 -5.21 -10.64
C ALA A 103 -11.26 -4.34 -10.05
N SER A 104 -11.32 -3.05 -10.41
CA SER A 104 -12.46 -2.18 -10.10
C SER A 104 -13.04 -1.51 -11.34
N THR A 105 -14.23 -0.92 -11.20
CA THR A 105 -14.96 -0.24 -12.26
C THR A 105 -15.28 1.21 -11.89
N VAL A 106 -15.64 2.00 -12.91
CA VAL A 106 -16.06 3.40 -12.81
C VAL A 106 -17.41 3.56 -13.52
N CYS A 107 -18.36 4.24 -12.89
CA CYS A 107 -19.65 4.55 -13.53
C CYS A 107 -19.47 5.71 -14.52
N LEU A 108 -19.81 5.51 -15.79
CA LEU A 108 -19.81 6.57 -16.82
C LEU A 108 -21.09 7.41 -16.81
N GLY A 109 -22.20 6.86 -16.31
CA GLY A 109 -23.51 7.51 -16.27
C GLY A 109 -24.65 6.49 -16.42
N THR A 110 -25.89 6.98 -16.43
CA THR A 110 -27.09 6.14 -16.54
C THR A 110 -27.51 5.91 -17.99
N GLY A 111 -27.54 4.65 -18.42
CA GLY A 111 -28.08 4.23 -19.71
C GLY A 111 -29.54 3.74 -19.62
N PRO A 112 -30.16 3.30 -20.73
CA PRO A 112 -31.56 2.86 -20.77
C PRO A 112 -31.92 1.70 -19.82
N SER A 113 -30.92 0.94 -19.36
CA SER A 113 -31.06 -0.20 -18.45
C SER A 113 -30.56 0.09 -17.02
N GLY A 114 -30.22 1.34 -16.70
CA GLY A 114 -29.55 1.73 -15.47
C GLY A 114 -28.07 2.10 -15.67
N ASP A 115 -27.33 2.20 -14.57
CA ASP A 115 -25.96 2.73 -14.55
C ASP A 115 -24.94 1.85 -15.29
N VAL A 116 -24.14 2.48 -16.14
CA VAL A 116 -23.15 1.85 -17.01
C VAL A 116 -21.76 1.97 -16.38
N TYR A 117 -21.15 0.82 -16.10
CA TYR A 117 -19.83 0.72 -15.48
C TYR A 117 -18.81 0.14 -16.46
N VAL A 118 -17.62 0.75 -16.55
CA VAL A 118 -16.46 0.25 -17.31
C VAL A 118 -15.30 -0.09 -16.37
N PRO A 119 -14.39 -1.03 -16.73
CA PRO A 119 -13.17 -1.28 -15.99
C PRO A 119 -12.30 -0.03 -15.85
N PHE A 120 -11.67 0.16 -14.70
CA PHE A 120 -10.95 1.40 -14.37
C PHE A 120 -9.77 1.66 -15.33
N ARG A 121 -9.03 0.60 -15.71
CA ARG A 121 -7.96 0.65 -16.72
C ARG A 121 -8.41 1.01 -18.15
N ASP A 122 -9.70 0.88 -18.46
CA ASP A 122 -10.22 1.09 -19.81
C ASP A 122 -10.51 2.58 -20.07
N LEU A 123 -10.45 3.44 -19.03
CA LEU A 123 -10.70 4.88 -19.13
C LEU A 123 -9.72 5.60 -20.07
N LEU A 124 -8.43 5.28 -19.97
CA LEU A 124 -7.33 5.89 -20.73
C LEU A 124 -6.33 4.80 -21.11
N PRO A 125 -5.51 4.96 -22.17
CA PRO A 125 -4.44 4.01 -22.46
C PRO A 125 -3.47 3.88 -21.28
N MET A 126 -3.37 2.70 -20.69
CA MET A 126 -2.52 2.38 -19.53
C MET A 126 -1.63 1.16 -19.80
N VAL A 127 -0.50 1.07 -19.09
CA VAL A 127 0.31 -0.15 -19.04
C VAL A 127 -0.52 -1.29 -18.43
N HIS A 128 -0.61 -2.41 -19.14
CA HIS A 128 -1.20 -3.62 -18.59
C HIS A 128 -0.13 -4.38 -17.77
N PRO A 129 -0.43 -4.94 -16.58
CA PRO A 129 0.62 -5.45 -15.71
C PRO A 129 1.37 -6.66 -16.28
N ASN A 130 0.75 -7.43 -17.21
CA ASN A 130 1.45 -8.50 -17.93
C ASN A 130 2.64 -8.00 -18.75
N ASP A 131 2.75 -6.71 -19.06
CA ASP A 131 3.78 -6.14 -19.94
C ASP A 131 4.93 -5.48 -19.15
N ILE A 132 4.82 -5.44 -17.82
CA ILE A 132 5.86 -4.91 -16.91
C ILE A 132 7.05 -5.87 -16.85
N VAL A 133 8.26 -5.31 -16.96
CA VAL A 133 9.51 -6.01 -16.69
C VAL A 133 10.00 -5.64 -15.29
N PHE A 134 10.34 -6.64 -14.46
CA PHE A 134 10.91 -6.43 -13.13
C PHE A 134 12.41 -6.74 -13.11
N ASP A 135 13.13 -5.90 -12.39
CA ASP A 135 14.50 -6.10 -11.89
C ASP A 135 14.57 -5.45 -10.49
N GLY A 136 15.73 -5.39 -9.86
CA GLY A 136 15.92 -4.65 -8.62
C GLY A 136 17.00 -5.21 -7.71
N TRP A 137 17.00 -4.71 -6.48
CA TRP A 137 18.05 -4.95 -5.50
C TRP A 137 17.49 -5.59 -4.25
N ASP A 138 18.29 -6.40 -3.54
CA ASP A 138 17.99 -6.88 -2.19
C ASP A 138 19.31 -7.11 -1.47
N ILE A 139 19.35 -6.81 -0.17
CA ILE A 139 20.50 -7.13 0.67
C ILE A 139 20.75 -8.64 0.79
N SER A 140 19.78 -9.47 0.36
CA SER A 140 19.85 -10.93 0.35
C SER A 140 20.07 -11.51 -1.06
N SER A 141 20.98 -12.47 -1.19
CA SER A 141 21.40 -13.07 -2.48
C SER A 141 20.42 -14.08 -3.10
N LEU A 142 19.37 -14.48 -2.36
CA LEU A 142 18.43 -15.52 -2.79
C LEU A 142 17.75 -15.15 -4.11
N ASN A 143 17.65 -16.14 -5.00
CA ASN A 143 16.85 -15.98 -6.22
C ASN A 143 15.35 -15.89 -5.88
N LEU A 144 14.53 -15.37 -6.81
CA LEU A 144 13.12 -15.13 -6.51
C LEU A 144 12.30 -16.40 -6.24
N ALA A 145 12.69 -17.59 -6.72
CA ALA A 145 12.01 -18.83 -6.38
C ALA A 145 12.30 -19.26 -4.93
N GLU A 146 13.56 -19.16 -4.50
CA GLU A 146 13.96 -19.37 -3.10
C GLU A 146 13.32 -18.34 -2.16
N ALA A 147 13.27 -17.08 -2.60
CA ALA A 147 12.69 -15.99 -1.84
C ALA A 147 11.14 -16.05 -1.81
N MET A 148 10.47 -16.52 -2.87
CA MET A 148 9.05 -16.85 -2.88
C MET A 148 8.73 -17.96 -1.87
N ARG A 149 9.56 -19.02 -1.82
CA ARG A 149 9.43 -20.08 -0.83
C ARG A 149 9.64 -19.54 0.60
N ARG A 150 10.64 -18.68 0.81
CA ARG A 150 10.91 -17.98 2.09
C ARG A 150 9.76 -17.05 2.52
N ALA A 151 9.00 -16.50 1.59
CA ALA A 151 7.91 -15.57 1.88
C ALA A 151 6.63 -16.27 2.39
N GLU A 152 6.43 -17.55 2.04
CA GLU A 152 5.29 -18.39 2.43
C GLU A 152 3.89 -17.83 2.03
N VAL A 153 3.84 -16.92 1.05
CA VAL A 153 2.62 -16.21 0.62
C VAL A 153 1.74 -17.03 -0.33
N LEU A 154 2.35 -17.82 -1.23
CA LEU A 154 1.64 -18.46 -2.35
C LEU A 154 1.40 -19.95 -2.11
N GLU A 155 0.24 -20.44 -2.56
CA GLU A 155 -0.13 -21.87 -2.57
C GLU A 155 0.96 -22.71 -3.25
N TRP A 156 1.37 -23.82 -2.62
CA TRP A 156 2.51 -24.64 -3.08
C TRP A 156 2.43 -25.07 -4.57
N PRO A 157 1.29 -25.53 -5.11
CA PRO A 157 1.20 -25.93 -6.53
C PRO A 157 1.29 -24.75 -7.52
N LEU A 158 1.26 -23.50 -7.05
CA LEU A 158 1.62 -22.32 -7.85
C LEU A 158 3.11 -22.01 -7.75
N GLN A 159 3.72 -22.19 -6.57
CA GLN A 159 5.18 -22.06 -6.40
C GLN A 159 5.94 -23.03 -7.31
N GLU A 160 5.51 -24.29 -7.39
CA GLU A 160 6.10 -25.31 -8.28
C GLU A 160 6.03 -24.92 -9.76
N GLN A 161 4.89 -24.36 -10.21
CA GLN A 161 4.73 -23.89 -11.59
C GLN A 161 5.59 -22.66 -11.92
N LEU A 162 5.80 -21.77 -10.94
CA LEU A 162 6.58 -20.54 -11.12
C LEU A 162 8.09 -20.73 -10.92
N TRP A 163 8.52 -21.78 -10.22
CA TRP A 163 9.93 -22.06 -9.91
C TRP A 163 10.87 -21.93 -11.12
N PRO A 164 10.68 -22.62 -12.27
CA PRO A 164 11.60 -22.54 -13.42
C PRO A 164 11.63 -21.17 -14.12
N HIS A 165 10.66 -20.29 -13.82
CA HIS A 165 10.62 -18.91 -14.30
C HIS A 165 11.32 -17.94 -13.35
N MET A 166 11.29 -18.22 -12.04
CA MET A 166 11.78 -17.32 -10.98
C MET A 166 13.17 -17.69 -10.45
N GLU A 167 13.65 -18.93 -10.64
CA GLU A 167 14.96 -19.40 -10.14
C GLU A 167 16.16 -18.64 -10.75
N LYS A 168 15.97 -18.04 -11.93
CA LYS A 168 16.99 -17.30 -12.69
C LYS A 168 16.96 -15.80 -12.40
N MET A 169 15.92 -15.31 -11.72
CA MET A 169 15.78 -13.91 -11.32
C MET A 169 16.51 -13.73 -9.99
N LYS A 170 17.59 -12.95 -9.98
CA LYS A 170 18.42 -12.70 -8.79
C LYS A 170 18.49 -11.19 -8.54
N PRO A 171 18.28 -10.73 -7.29
CA PRO A 171 18.46 -9.32 -6.96
C PRO A 171 19.91 -8.87 -7.11
N ARG A 172 20.10 -7.66 -7.64
CA ARG A 172 21.38 -6.94 -7.65
C ARG A 172 21.82 -6.61 -6.21
N PRO A 173 23.13 -6.50 -5.92
CA PRO A 173 23.62 -6.14 -4.59
C PRO A 173 23.07 -4.77 -4.16
N SER A 174 22.55 -4.67 -2.94
CA SER A 174 21.91 -3.45 -2.43
C SER A 174 22.85 -2.60 -1.59
N ILE A 175 22.55 -1.31 -1.45
CA ILE A 175 23.07 -0.51 -0.34
C ILE A 175 22.57 -1.12 0.97
N TYR A 176 23.47 -1.31 1.95
CA TYR A 176 23.15 -1.71 3.31
C TYR A 176 23.91 -0.83 4.30
N ILE A 177 23.18 -0.16 5.18
CA ILE A 177 23.73 0.71 6.23
C ILE A 177 23.04 0.28 7.55
N PRO A 178 23.71 -0.50 8.42
CA PRO A 178 23.06 -1.22 9.53
C PRO A 178 22.19 -0.36 10.45
N GLN A 179 22.62 0.87 10.76
CA GLN A 179 21.95 1.76 11.70
C GLN A 179 20.61 2.33 11.22
N PHE A 180 20.14 2.02 10.00
CA PHE A 180 18.82 2.44 9.51
C PHE A 180 17.72 1.39 9.68
N ILE A 181 18.05 0.09 9.69
CA ILE A 181 17.08 -1.01 9.86
C ILE A 181 17.29 -1.76 11.18
N ALA A 182 16.47 -2.78 11.46
CA ALA A 182 16.64 -3.55 12.68
C ALA A 182 17.92 -4.42 12.61
N ALA A 183 18.73 -4.44 13.68
CA ALA A 183 19.96 -5.26 13.73
C ALA A 183 19.71 -6.76 13.48
N ASN A 184 18.48 -7.24 13.73
CA ASN A 184 18.06 -8.62 13.42
C ASN A 184 17.97 -8.94 11.90
N GLN A 185 18.43 -8.03 11.04
CA GLN A 185 18.55 -8.18 9.59
C GLN A 185 20.01 -8.39 9.14
N GLU A 186 20.99 -8.31 10.03
CA GLU A 186 22.42 -8.49 9.72
C GLU A 186 22.69 -9.86 9.07
N GLU A 187 22.12 -10.94 9.61
CA GLU A 187 22.18 -12.31 9.08
C GLU A 187 21.57 -12.47 7.66
N ARG A 188 20.80 -11.49 7.17
CA ARG A 188 20.20 -11.47 5.83
C ARG A 188 21.09 -10.74 4.80
N ALA A 189 22.07 -9.96 5.24
CA ALA A 189 22.80 -9.01 4.42
C ALA A 189 24.04 -9.62 3.72
N ASP A 190 23.84 -10.59 2.84
CA ASP A 190 24.90 -11.27 2.08
C ASP A 190 25.14 -10.75 0.65
N ASN A 191 24.33 -9.80 0.18
CA ASN A 191 24.34 -9.24 -1.18
C ASN A 191 24.39 -7.71 -1.14
N VAL A 192 25.55 -7.15 -0.78
CA VAL A 192 25.69 -5.72 -0.43
C VAL A 192 26.78 -4.99 -1.24
N LEU A 193 26.54 -3.70 -1.52
CA LEU A 193 27.49 -2.82 -2.21
C LEU A 193 28.56 -2.27 -1.26
N SER A 194 29.82 -2.36 -1.66
CA SER A 194 30.96 -1.71 -0.99
C SER A 194 31.25 -0.31 -1.57
N GLY A 195 32.17 0.42 -0.93
CA GLY A 195 32.57 1.78 -1.33
C GLY A 195 31.92 2.88 -0.48
N SER A 196 32.18 4.13 -0.86
CA SER A 196 31.54 5.33 -0.29
C SER A 196 30.08 5.47 -0.76
N MET A 197 29.29 6.32 -0.07
CA MET A 197 27.91 6.60 -0.48
C MET A 197 27.79 7.17 -1.90
N ALA A 198 28.78 7.95 -2.33
CA ALA A 198 28.83 8.50 -3.70
C ALA A 198 29.09 7.40 -4.75
N GLU A 199 30.00 6.47 -4.48
CA GLU A 199 30.24 5.30 -5.34
C GLU A 199 29.03 4.35 -5.38
N GLN A 200 28.38 4.14 -4.24
CA GLN A 200 27.14 3.37 -4.14
C GLN A 200 26.01 4.02 -4.96
N VAL A 201 25.78 5.33 -4.83
CA VAL A 201 24.80 6.08 -5.64
C VAL A 201 25.10 5.95 -7.13
N GLU A 202 26.36 6.16 -7.55
CA GLU A 202 26.73 6.00 -8.96
C GLU A 202 26.57 4.54 -9.44
N GLN A 203 26.75 3.52 -8.59
CA GLN A 203 26.43 2.14 -8.97
C GLN A 203 24.93 1.92 -9.16
N ILE A 204 24.06 2.43 -8.28
CA ILE A 204 22.60 2.37 -8.49
C ILE A 204 22.21 3.09 -9.79
N ARG A 205 22.84 4.24 -10.11
CA ARG A 205 22.64 4.93 -11.38
C ARG A 205 23.10 4.12 -12.58
N ARG A 206 24.15 3.28 -12.46
CA ARG A 206 24.59 2.36 -13.51
C ARG A 206 23.62 1.19 -13.68
N ASP A 207 23.16 0.61 -12.58
CA ASP A 207 22.19 -0.49 -12.59
C ASP A 207 20.87 -0.09 -13.27
N ILE A 208 20.40 1.15 -13.05
CA ILE A 208 19.22 1.71 -13.75
C ILE A 208 19.44 1.80 -15.26
N ARG A 209 20.63 2.25 -15.70
CA ARG A 209 20.99 2.36 -17.12
C ARG A 209 21.15 0.98 -17.77
N ASP A 210 21.87 0.07 -17.12
CA ASP A 210 22.08 -1.32 -17.54
C ASP A 210 20.76 -2.09 -17.66
N PHE A 211 19.86 -1.98 -16.66
CA PHE A 211 18.52 -2.55 -16.76
C PHE A 211 17.73 -1.98 -17.94
N LYS A 212 17.77 -0.66 -18.15
CA LYS A 212 17.05 -0.02 -19.24
C LYS A 212 17.53 -0.51 -20.62
N GLU A 213 18.84 -0.58 -20.81
CA GLU A 213 19.48 -1.04 -22.05
C GLU A 213 19.23 -2.54 -22.28
N SER A 214 19.52 -3.39 -21.29
CA SER A 214 19.43 -4.85 -21.43
C SER A 214 18.00 -5.39 -21.58
N SER A 215 16.99 -4.71 -21.00
CA SER A 215 15.58 -5.11 -21.15
C SER A 215 14.86 -4.42 -22.33
N GLY A 216 15.40 -3.31 -22.84
CA GLY A 216 14.81 -2.51 -23.89
C GLY A 216 13.49 -1.84 -23.49
N VAL A 217 13.39 -1.35 -22.25
CA VAL A 217 12.20 -0.61 -21.76
C VAL A 217 12.34 0.89 -22.02
N ASP A 218 11.26 1.54 -22.41
CA ASP A 218 11.28 2.98 -22.74
C ASP A 218 11.36 3.84 -21.47
N LYS A 219 10.76 3.35 -20.39
CA LYS A 219 10.68 4.00 -19.07
C LYS A 219 11.07 3.04 -17.94
N VAL A 220 11.65 3.60 -16.88
CA VAL A 220 11.91 2.91 -15.61
C VAL A 220 11.26 3.69 -14.48
N ILE A 221 10.60 2.99 -13.56
CA ILE A 221 10.16 3.49 -12.25
C ILE A 221 10.90 2.68 -11.19
N VAL A 222 11.47 3.37 -10.21
CA VAL A 222 12.10 2.74 -9.04
C VAL A 222 11.11 2.77 -7.88
N LEU A 223 10.93 1.66 -7.18
CA LEU A 223 9.99 1.57 -6.06
C LEU A 223 10.62 0.86 -4.87
N TRP A 224 10.56 1.50 -3.70
CA TRP A 224 11.02 0.93 -2.44
C TRP A 224 9.94 0.03 -1.84
N THR A 225 10.24 -1.26 -1.71
CA THR A 225 9.47 -2.23 -0.93
C THR A 225 10.36 -3.04 0.04
N ALA A 226 11.55 -2.52 0.33
CA ALA A 226 12.45 -3.07 1.33
C ALA A 226 11.98 -2.71 2.75
N ASN A 227 12.71 -3.23 3.73
CA ASN A 227 12.50 -3.01 5.15
C ASN A 227 12.15 -1.55 5.50
N THR A 228 11.24 -1.39 6.47
CA THR A 228 10.99 -0.10 7.09
C THR A 228 12.27 0.40 7.77
N GLU A 229 12.78 1.56 7.36
CA GLU A 229 13.89 2.23 8.06
C GLU A 229 13.37 3.06 9.25
N ARG A 230 14.27 3.49 10.14
CA ARG A 230 14.01 4.59 11.07
C ARG A 230 13.90 5.92 10.31
N PHE A 231 13.41 6.96 10.99
CA PHE A 231 13.49 8.32 10.45
C PHE A 231 14.94 8.84 10.43
N CYS A 232 15.21 9.72 9.46
CA CYS A 232 16.31 10.68 9.47
C CYS A 232 15.87 11.96 10.17
N ASP A 233 16.77 12.60 10.91
CA ASP A 233 16.57 13.98 11.35
C ASP A 233 16.69 14.95 10.16
N ILE A 234 15.90 16.02 10.17
CA ILE A 234 16.00 17.11 9.19
C ILE A 234 16.94 18.18 9.75
N VAL A 235 18.09 18.36 9.13
CA VAL A 235 19.20 19.16 9.67
C VAL A 235 19.64 20.22 8.65
N PRO A 236 19.57 21.52 9.00
CA PRO A 236 20.09 22.60 8.16
C PRO A 236 21.56 22.40 7.80
N GLY A 237 21.92 22.59 6.53
CA GLY A 237 23.26 22.33 6.02
C GLY A 237 23.56 20.86 5.67
N LEU A 238 22.62 19.93 5.87
CA LEU A 238 22.79 18.50 5.59
C LEU A 238 21.80 17.96 4.54
N ASN A 239 20.50 18.11 4.78
CA ASN A 239 19.44 17.49 3.96
C ASN A 239 18.20 18.40 3.77
N ASP A 240 18.38 19.68 4.08
CA ASP A 240 17.44 20.79 3.93
C ASP A 240 17.33 21.33 2.50
N THR A 241 18.38 21.20 1.69
CA THR A 241 18.41 21.58 0.26
C THR A 241 19.03 20.47 -0.59
N ALA A 242 18.69 20.42 -1.87
CA ALA A 242 19.25 19.49 -2.84
C ALA A 242 20.78 19.58 -2.89
N ASP A 243 21.26 20.80 -2.83
CA ASP A 243 22.65 21.19 -2.91
C ASP A 243 23.45 20.72 -1.67
N ASN A 244 22.84 20.81 -0.47
CA ASN A 244 23.42 20.25 0.76
C ASN A 244 23.35 18.71 0.78
N LEU A 245 22.23 18.12 0.33
CA LEU A 245 22.05 16.66 0.29
C LEU A 245 23.08 15.99 -0.62
N LEU A 246 23.35 16.54 -1.81
CA LEU A 246 24.39 16.03 -2.70
C LEU A 246 25.79 16.13 -2.05
N ARG A 247 26.13 17.27 -1.43
CA ARG A 247 27.38 17.43 -0.67
C ARG A 247 27.48 16.50 0.54
N ALA A 248 26.36 16.13 1.16
CA ALA A 248 26.33 15.18 2.27
C ALA A 248 26.71 13.77 1.81
N ILE A 249 26.19 13.35 0.64
CA ILE A 249 26.51 12.07 -0.01
C ILE A 249 27.98 12.02 -0.43
N GLU A 250 28.48 13.07 -1.08
CA GLU A 250 29.91 13.20 -1.46
C GLU A 250 30.86 13.09 -0.27
N ARG A 251 30.44 13.58 0.91
CA ARG A 251 31.23 13.58 2.14
C ARG A 251 31.00 12.37 3.05
N GLY A 252 30.09 11.46 2.69
CA GLY A 252 29.74 10.30 3.52
C GLY A 252 29.09 10.65 4.86
N LEU A 253 28.32 11.75 4.93
CA LEU A 253 27.55 12.14 6.11
C LEU A 253 26.28 11.29 6.25
N GLU A 254 25.51 11.46 7.33
CA GLU A 254 24.34 10.62 7.58
C GLU A 254 23.20 10.84 6.57
N VAL A 255 23.09 9.93 5.60
CA VAL A 255 21.99 9.82 4.63
C VAL A 255 21.52 8.35 4.61
N SER A 256 20.21 8.12 4.57
CA SER A 256 19.65 6.76 4.55
C SER A 256 19.78 6.08 3.18
N PRO A 257 19.87 4.75 3.12
CA PRO A 257 19.82 4.00 1.86
C PRO A 257 18.62 4.39 0.99
N SER A 258 17.42 4.55 1.56
CA SER A 258 16.24 4.99 0.78
C SER A 258 16.41 6.36 0.13
N THR A 259 17.05 7.32 0.79
CA THR A 259 17.34 8.64 0.23
C THR A 259 18.45 8.57 -0.84
N LEU A 260 19.45 7.69 -0.66
CA LEU A 260 20.46 7.42 -1.69
C LEU A 260 19.82 6.83 -2.97
N PHE A 261 18.89 5.89 -2.84
CA PHE A 261 18.11 5.34 -3.97
C PHE A 261 17.21 6.40 -4.62
N ALA A 262 16.57 7.27 -3.84
CA ALA A 262 15.75 8.37 -4.37
C ALA A 262 16.59 9.36 -5.19
N VAL A 263 17.75 9.78 -4.67
CA VAL A 263 18.70 10.66 -5.37
C VAL A 263 19.22 10.01 -6.65
N ALA A 264 19.64 8.74 -6.60
CA ALA A 264 20.09 8.00 -7.78
C ALA A 264 19.00 7.96 -8.88
N SER A 265 17.75 7.67 -8.50
CA SER A 265 16.62 7.59 -9.43
C SER A 265 16.32 8.94 -10.09
N VAL A 266 16.27 10.01 -9.29
CA VAL A 266 16.02 11.38 -9.76
C VAL A 266 17.14 11.89 -10.68
N LEU A 267 18.40 11.51 -10.42
CA LEU A 267 19.53 11.85 -11.31
C LEU A 267 19.50 11.11 -12.65
N GLU A 268 18.88 9.93 -12.72
CA GLU A 268 18.61 9.20 -13.98
C GLU A 268 17.24 9.53 -14.61
N GLY A 269 16.54 10.56 -14.14
CA GLY A 269 15.22 10.94 -14.66
C GLY A 269 14.09 9.94 -14.38
N CYS A 270 14.33 8.96 -13.51
CA CYS A 270 13.42 7.86 -13.21
C CYS A 270 12.57 8.19 -11.99
N ALA A 271 11.26 7.99 -12.09
CA ALA A 271 10.35 8.29 -10.98
C ALA A 271 10.59 7.34 -9.79
N TYR A 272 10.52 7.87 -8.57
CA TYR A 272 10.81 7.11 -7.34
C TYR A 272 9.62 7.06 -6.39
N ILE A 273 9.23 5.85 -5.98
CA ILE A 273 8.04 5.62 -5.14
C ILE A 273 8.44 4.94 -3.82
N ASN A 274 8.09 5.55 -2.69
CA ASN A 274 8.35 4.99 -1.36
C ASN A 274 7.14 4.18 -0.84
N GLY A 275 7.28 2.85 -0.84
CA GLY A 275 6.28 1.92 -0.31
C GLY A 275 6.35 1.69 1.22
N SER A 276 7.32 2.29 1.90
CA SER A 276 7.59 2.13 3.34
C SER A 276 7.47 3.49 4.07
N PRO A 277 7.42 3.53 5.43
CA PRO A 277 6.98 4.73 6.16
C PRO A 277 8.11 5.70 6.58
N GLN A 278 9.39 5.40 6.31
CA GLN A 278 10.47 6.31 6.64
C GLN A 278 10.40 7.59 5.79
N ASN A 279 10.88 8.71 6.34
CA ASN A 279 10.91 10.02 5.68
C ASN A 279 12.01 10.15 4.62
N THR A 280 12.02 9.25 3.63
CA THR A 280 12.91 9.26 2.47
C THR A 280 12.96 10.63 1.77
N PHE A 281 11.80 11.29 1.71
CA PHE A 281 11.63 12.59 1.07
C PHE A 281 11.96 13.75 2.02
N VAL A 282 13.21 13.77 2.48
CA VAL A 282 13.82 14.95 3.13
C VAL A 282 13.72 16.17 2.20
N PRO A 283 13.67 17.42 2.71
CA PRO A 283 13.43 18.61 1.88
C PRO A 283 14.36 18.72 0.67
N GLY A 284 15.65 18.41 0.82
CA GLY A 284 16.59 18.41 -0.30
C GLY A 284 16.32 17.35 -1.39
N ALA A 285 15.69 16.23 -1.04
CA ALA A 285 15.26 15.23 -2.03
C ALA A 285 14.01 15.68 -2.80
N VAL A 286 13.09 16.38 -2.12
CA VAL A 286 11.91 17.01 -2.75
C VAL A 286 12.35 18.14 -3.69
N GLU A 287 13.27 18.99 -3.25
CA GLU A 287 13.84 20.06 -4.07
C GLU A 287 14.57 19.49 -5.30
N LEU A 288 15.39 18.45 -5.14
CA LEU A 288 16.08 17.81 -6.26
C LEU A 288 15.10 17.22 -7.29
N ALA A 289 14.01 16.60 -6.83
CA ALA A 289 12.96 16.10 -7.70
C ALA A 289 12.24 17.21 -8.48
N ALA A 290 11.99 18.35 -7.84
CA ALA A 290 11.42 19.55 -8.47
C ALA A 290 12.38 20.16 -9.51
N GLN A 291 13.66 20.39 -9.13
CA GLN A 291 14.70 20.90 -10.03
C GLN A 291 14.88 20.03 -11.28
N ARG A 292 14.78 18.70 -11.14
CA ARG A 292 14.90 17.73 -12.25
C ARG A 292 13.58 17.45 -12.98
N ARG A 293 12.45 17.98 -12.51
CA ARG A 293 11.08 17.69 -13.01
C ARG A 293 10.76 16.18 -13.02
N VAL A 294 11.27 15.43 -12.04
CA VAL A 294 11.05 13.98 -11.87
C VAL A 294 9.96 13.75 -10.82
N PHE A 295 9.15 12.71 -11.01
CA PHE A 295 8.10 12.36 -10.05
C PHE A 295 8.60 11.57 -8.85
N ILE A 296 8.11 11.97 -7.68
CA ILE A 296 8.24 11.27 -6.40
C ILE A 296 6.86 11.07 -5.76
N GLY A 297 6.71 9.99 -5.00
CA GLY A 297 5.47 9.67 -4.31
C GLY A 297 5.64 8.64 -3.20
N GLY A 298 4.71 8.64 -2.25
CA GLY A 298 4.78 7.89 -1.00
C GLY A 298 3.79 8.48 0.02
N ASP A 299 3.78 8.08 1.28
CA ASP A 299 4.59 7.06 1.94
C ASP A 299 3.73 5.91 2.52
N ASP A 300 4.33 4.72 2.62
CA ASP A 300 3.81 3.45 3.18
C ASP A 300 2.53 2.88 2.51
N PHE A 301 2.57 1.65 1.98
CA PHE A 301 1.42 1.06 1.26
C PHE A 301 0.13 0.99 2.10
N LYS A 302 -0.99 1.48 1.58
CA LYS A 302 -2.31 1.41 2.25
C LYS A 302 -3.04 0.10 1.92
N SER A 303 -2.52 -1.02 2.45
CA SER A 303 -3.01 -2.39 2.22
C SER A 303 -4.35 -2.69 2.93
N GLY A 304 -4.32 -3.11 4.20
CA GLY A 304 -5.46 -3.59 4.97
C GLY A 304 -6.00 -2.58 6.00
N GLN A 305 -5.63 -2.75 7.28
CA GLN A 305 -6.14 -1.97 8.43
C GLN A 305 -6.30 -0.47 8.16
N THR A 306 -5.25 0.20 7.67
CA THR A 306 -5.28 1.65 7.44
C THR A 306 -6.23 2.06 6.30
N LYS A 307 -6.43 1.20 5.30
CA LYS A 307 -7.39 1.41 4.21
C LYS A 307 -8.83 1.38 4.74
N LEU A 308 -9.12 0.45 5.64
CA LEU A 308 -10.42 0.38 6.32
C LEU A 308 -10.62 1.55 7.32
N LYS A 309 -9.59 1.93 8.08
CA LYS A 309 -9.62 3.10 8.98
C LYS A 309 -9.97 4.40 8.25
N SER A 310 -9.35 4.63 7.09
CA SER A 310 -9.60 5.81 6.23
C SER A 310 -10.94 5.79 5.48
N VAL A 311 -11.74 4.72 5.63
CA VAL A 311 -13.16 4.68 5.26
C VAL A 311 -14.04 4.87 6.50
N LEU A 312 -13.74 4.14 7.58
CA LEU A 312 -14.62 4.09 8.74
C LEU A 312 -14.68 5.42 9.50
N VAL A 313 -13.55 6.12 9.67
CA VAL A 313 -13.53 7.40 10.40
C VAL A 313 -14.20 8.51 9.58
N ASP A 314 -14.00 8.53 8.26
CA ASP A 314 -14.71 9.41 7.31
C ASP A 314 -16.23 9.20 7.38
N PHE A 315 -16.68 7.94 7.38
CA PHE A 315 -18.08 7.57 7.61
C PHE A 315 -18.60 8.01 8.99
N LEU A 316 -17.89 7.71 10.09
CA LEU A 316 -18.34 8.03 11.46
C LEU A 316 -18.49 9.54 11.65
N VAL A 317 -17.45 10.31 11.33
CA VAL A 317 -17.44 11.77 11.49
C VAL A 317 -18.41 12.45 10.52
N GLY A 318 -18.52 11.94 9.28
CA GLY A 318 -19.49 12.41 8.28
C GLY A 318 -20.95 12.13 8.66
N ALA A 319 -21.21 11.03 9.39
CA ALA A 319 -22.51 10.70 9.96
C ALA A 319 -22.83 11.46 11.27
N GLY A 320 -21.96 12.37 11.72
CA GLY A 320 -22.14 13.13 12.96
C GLY A 320 -21.80 12.36 14.25
N LEU A 321 -21.12 11.22 14.14
CA LEU A 321 -20.72 10.38 15.27
C LEU A 321 -19.31 10.79 15.73
N LYS A 322 -19.19 11.23 16.99
CA LYS A 322 -17.93 11.76 17.51
C LYS A 322 -17.02 10.62 17.98
N THR A 323 -16.18 10.11 17.10
CA THR A 323 -15.13 9.14 17.48
C THR A 323 -14.22 9.73 18.57
N LYS A 324 -14.17 9.06 19.73
CA LYS A 324 -13.39 9.47 20.91
C LYS A 324 -12.22 8.56 21.22
N SER A 325 -12.25 7.31 20.76
CA SER A 325 -11.12 6.37 20.91
C SER A 325 -10.99 5.48 19.69
N ILE A 326 -9.75 5.25 19.26
CA ILE A 326 -9.35 4.36 18.17
C ILE A 326 -8.14 3.55 18.67
N VAL A 327 -8.31 2.24 18.81
CA VAL A 327 -7.24 1.34 19.29
C VAL A 327 -6.94 0.28 18.24
N SER A 328 -5.80 0.40 17.56
CA SER A 328 -5.40 -0.43 16.40
C SER A 328 -4.26 -1.39 16.74
N TYR A 329 -4.58 -2.59 17.21
CA TYR A 329 -3.62 -3.67 17.40
C TYR A 329 -3.29 -4.38 16.07
N ASN A 330 -2.07 -4.89 15.96
CA ASN A 330 -1.59 -5.68 14.83
C ASN A 330 -0.63 -6.77 15.33
N HIS A 331 -0.65 -7.95 14.71
CA HIS A 331 0.47 -8.88 14.78
C HIS A 331 0.70 -9.63 13.47
N LEU A 332 1.96 -9.92 13.16
CA LEU A 332 2.41 -10.59 11.93
C LEU A 332 3.75 -11.32 12.17
N GLY A 333 4.02 -12.36 11.39
CA GLY A 333 5.17 -13.26 11.53
C GLY A 333 6.19 -13.20 10.39
N ASN A 334 5.94 -12.42 9.35
CA ASN A 334 6.86 -12.19 8.24
C ASN A 334 8.04 -11.27 8.60
N ASN A 335 8.92 -11.01 7.64
CA ASN A 335 10.12 -10.19 7.88
C ASN A 335 9.83 -8.69 8.14
N ASP A 336 8.70 -8.13 7.68
CA ASP A 336 8.28 -6.78 8.10
C ASP A 336 7.96 -6.80 9.60
N GLY A 337 7.24 -7.82 10.09
CA GLY A 337 7.07 -8.06 11.52
C GLY A 337 8.38 -8.20 12.30
N LYS A 338 9.34 -8.97 11.77
CA LYS A 338 10.68 -9.15 12.38
C LYS A 338 11.43 -7.81 12.47
N ASN A 339 11.39 -6.99 11.42
CA ASN A 339 12.04 -5.68 11.39
C ASN A 339 11.33 -4.65 12.29
N LEU A 340 9.99 -4.61 12.27
CA LEU A 340 9.16 -3.74 13.10
C LEU A 340 9.11 -4.15 14.58
N SER A 341 9.85 -5.19 15.00
CA SER A 341 10.05 -5.47 16.43
C SER A 341 11.03 -4.48 17.09
N ALA A 342 11.81 -3.74 16.30
CA ALA A 342 12.74 -2.73 16.78
C ALA A 342 12.04 -1.36 16.96
N PRO A 343 12.23 -0.64 18.10
CA PRO A 343 11.45 0.56 18.41
C PRO A 343 11.55 1.71 17.39
N GLN A 344 12.73 1.93 16.78
CA GLN A 344 12.93 3.04 15.84
C GLN A 344 12.20 2.79 14.50
N GLN A 345 12.22 1.56 14.00
CA GLN A 345 11.50 1.15 12.79
C GLN A 345 9.98 1.05 13.06
N PHE A 346 9.59 0.61 14.26
CA PHE A 346 8.20 0.70 14.71
C PHE A 346 7.69 2.15 14.71
N ARG A 347 8.47 3.11 15.21
CA ARG A 347 8.07 4.53 15.29
C ARG A 347 7.72 5.12 13.92
N SER A 348 8.45 4.76 12.86
CA SER A 348 8.09 5.14 11.49
C SER A 348 6.68 4.65 11.12
N LYS A 349 6.40 3.36 11.38
CA LYS A 349 5.10 2.71 11.09
C LYS A 349 3.97 3.14 12.03
N GLU A 350 4.30 3.71 13.19
CA GLU A 350 3.35 4.28 14.15
C GLU A 350 2.82 5.62 13.65
N ILE A 351 3.72 6.56 13.32
CA ILE A 351 3.37 7.90 12.82
C ILE A 351 2.45 7.79 11.59
N SER A 352 2.83 6.99 10.59
CA SER A 352 2.06 6.79 9.35
C SER A 352 0.71 6.09 9.54
N LYS A 353 0.47 5.44 10.68
CA LYS A 353 -0.81 4.78 11.04
C LYS A 353 -1.72 5.64 11.93
N SER A 354 -1.19 6.65 12.59
CA SER A 354 -1.93 7.57 13.46
C SER A 354 -2.45 8.77 12.69
N ASN A 355 -1.59 9.47 11.94
CA ASN A 355 -1.92 10.75 11.26
C ASN A 355 -3.07 10.65 10.23
N VAL A 356 -3.45 9.44 9.83
CA VAL A 356 -4.48 9.14 8.81
C VAL A 356 -5.92 9.55 9.19
N VAL A 357 -6.14 10.10 10.39
CA VAL A 357 -7.45 10.58 10.87
C VAL A 357 -7.48 12.09 11.13
N ASP A 358 -6.32 12.77 11.11
CA ASP A 358 -6.19 14.15 11.59
C ASP A 358 -6.98 15.16 10.77
N ASP A 359 -6.98 15.02 9.44
CA ASP A 359 -7.73 15.86 8.50
C ASP A 359 -9.24 15.70 8.67
N THR A 360 -9.69 14.46 8.91
CA THR A 360 -11.11 14.12 9.10
C THR A 360 -11.65 14.68 10.41
N VAL A 361 -10.86 14.59 11.49
CA VAL A 361 -11.20 15.17 12.81
C VAL A 361 -11.24 16.71 12.72
N GLN A 362 -10.23 17.32 12.11
CA GLN A 362 -10.15 18.79 11.95
C GLN A 362 -11.26 19.37 11.06
N ALA A 363 -11.79 18.60 10.11
CA ALA A 363 -12.85 19.04 9.21
C ALA A 363 -14.22 19.24 9.91
N ASN A 364 -14.44 18.71 11.12
CA ASN A 364 -15.73 18.79 11.81
C ASN A 364 -15.65 19.54 13.17
N PRO A 365 -15.63 20.89 13.16
CA PRO A 365 -15.58 21.71 14.37
C PRO A 365 -16.89 21.74 15.18
N VAL A 366 -17.94 21.02 14.75
CA VAL A 366 -19.17 20.83 15.53
C VAL A 366 -19.00 19.67 16.52
N LEU A 367 -18.27 18.63 16.13
CA LEU A 367 -17.94 17.51 17.02
C LEU A 367 -16.68 17.80 17.84
N TYR A 368 -15.64 18.36 17.22
CA TYR A 368 -14.31 18.52 17.83
C TYR A 368 -13.97 19.99 18.10
N GLY A 369 -13.59 20.29 19.34
CA GLY A 369 -12.98 21.59 19.67
C GLY A 369 -11.54 21.70 19.13
N PRO A 370 -10.91 22.90 19.14
CA PRO A 370 -9.59 23.12 18.52
C PRO A 370 -8.40 22.31 19.07
N GLN A 371 -8.60 21.56 20.15
CA GLN A 371 -7.62 20.66 20.78
C GLN A 371 -8.24 19.30 21.14
N ASP A 372 -9.46 19.01 20.68
CA ASP A 372 -10.15 17.72 20.92
C ASP A 372 -9.75 16.74 19.81
N LYS A 373 -9.17 15.61 20.21
CA LYS A 373 -8.83 14.50 19.31
C LYS A 373 -9.34 13.19 19.94
N PRO A 374 -9.58 12.14 19.13
CA PRO A 374 -9.72 10.80 19.68
C PRO A 374 -8.42 10.34 20.35
N ASP A 375 -8.53 9.57 21.43
CA ASP A 375 -7.41 8.75 21.92
C ASP A 375 -7.01 7.78 20.80
N HIS A 376 -5.76 7.87 20.31
CA HIS A 376 -5.29 7.03 19.20
C HIS A 376 -4.10 6.18 19.60
N CYS A 377 -4.32 4.87 19.73
CA CYS A 377 -3.27 3.91 20.03
C CYS A 377 -3.02 3.00 18.81
N VAL A 378 -1.76 2.83 18.43
CA VAL A 378 -1.32 1.88 17.39
C VAL A 378 -0.32 0.92 18.00
N VAL A 379 -0.54 -0.38 17.80
CA VAL A 379 0.38 -1.43 18.27
C VAL A 379 0.71 -2.39 17.13
N ILE A 380 1.97 -2.79 17.03
CA ILE A 380 2.45 -3.87 16.17
C ILE A 380 3.28 -4.82 17.05
N LYS A 381 3.09 -6.13 16.87
CA LYS A 381 3.90 -7.18 17.52
C LYS A 381 4.34 -8.24 16.51
N TYR A 382 5.59 -8.68 16.64
CA TYR A 382 6.10 -9.84 15.91
C TYR A 382 5.57 -11.13 16.56
N VAL A 383 4.88 -11.95 15.77
CA VAL A 383 4.32 -13.25 16.19
C VAL A 383 4.61 -14.24 15.05
N PRO A 384 5.73 -14.98 15.08
CA PRO A 384 6.21 -15.79 13.95
C PRO A 384 5.14 -16.73 13.35
N TYR A 385 4.33 -17.34 14.21
CA TYR A 385 3.38 -18.40 13.82
C TYR A 385 2.33 -17.98 12.76
N VAL A 386 2.01 -16.69 12.62
CA VAL A 386 1.02 -16.26 11.61
C VAL A 386 1.64 -15.94 10.23
N GLY A 387 2.97 -15.95 10.09
CA GLY A 387 3.65 -15.66 8.82
C GLY A 387 3.20 -14.33 8.19
N ASP A 388 2.85 -14.36 6.91
CA ASP A 388 2.31 -13.21 6.16
C ASP A 388 0.83 -12.90 6.46
N SER A 389 0.12 -13.83 7.14
CA SER A 389 -1.29 -13.74 7.53
C SER A 389 -1.49 -12.82 8.74
N LYS A 390 -1.07 -11.57 8.57
CA LYS A 390 -1.18 -10.49 9.55
C LYS A 390 -2.61 -10.36 10.08
N ARG A 391 -2.74 -10.26 11.40
CA ARG A 391 -4.01 -9.96 12.07
C ARG A 391 -4.06 -8.50 12.48
N ALA A 392 -5.18 -7.86 12.21
CA ALA A 392 -5.56 -6.54 12.72
C ALA A 392 -6.75 -6.70 13.66
N LEU A 393 -6.67 -6.06 14.82
CA LEU A 393 -7.78 -5.94 15.77
C LEU A 393 -7.94 -4.47 16.08
N ASP A 394 -9.10 -3.90 15.74
CA ASP A 394 -9.37 -2.48 15.89
C ASP A 394 -10.65 -2.27 16.70
N GLU A 395 -10.60 -1.38 17.69
CA GLU A 395 -11.78 -0.85 18.37
C GLU A 395 -11.94 0.64 18.02
N TYR A 396 -13.18 1.02 17.67
CA TYR A 396 -13.59 2.41 17.48
C TYR A 396 -14.74 2.70 18.44
N THR A 397 -14.55 3.62 19.39
CA THR A 397 -15.60 4.05 20.33
C THR A 397 -15.92 5.52 20.09
N SER A 398 -17.20 5.82 19.88
CA SER A 398 -17.74 7.14 19.57
C SER A 398 -18.81 7.58 20.57
N GLU A 399 -18.81 8.87 20.92
CA GLU A 399 -19.95 9.54 21.55
C GLU A 399 -21.09 9.71 20.53
N ILE A 400 -22.32 9.46 20.97
CA ILE A 400 -23.56 9.68 20.21
C ILE A 400 -24.55 10.53 21.02
N MET A 401 -25.76 10.75 20.50
CA MET A 401 -26.75 11.65 21.12
C MET A 401 -27.00 11.35 22.60
N MET A 402 -27.25 12.41 23.38
CA MET A 402 -27.60 12.35 24.81
C MET A 402 -26.59 11.62 25.72
N GLY A 403 -25.32 11.53 25.30
CA GLY A 403 -24.25 10.89 26.08
C GLY A 403 -24.22 9.36 25.96
N GLY A 404 -24.96 8.79 25.00
CA GLY A 404 -24.77 7.39 24.63
C GLY A 404 -23.43 7.14 23.94
N THR A 405 -23.05 5.87 23.79
CA THR A 405 -21.86 5.45 23.03
C THR A 405 -22.20 4.49 21.90
N ASN A 406 -21.35 4.47 20.88
CA ASN A 406 -21.30 3.45 19.85
C ASN A 406 -19.88 2.86 19.80
N THR A 407 -19.76 1.54 19.93
CA THR A 407 -18.47 0.84 19.87
C THR A 407 -18.50 -0.19 18.74
N ILE A 408 -17.49 -0.14 17.88
CA ILE A 408 -17.31 -1.06 16.75
C ILE A 408 -15.98 -1.79 16.95
N VAL A 409 -16.04 -3.11 17.13
CA VAL A 409 -14.87 -3.99 17.22
C VAL A 409 -14.72 -4.75 15.90
N ILE A 410 -13.52 -4.70 15.32
CA ILE A 410 -13.19 -5.31 14.03
C ILE A 410 -12.00 -6.25 14.21
N HIS A 411 -12.15 -7.49 13.75
CA HIS A 411 -11.01 -8.39 13.49
C HIS A 411 -10.88 -8.59 11.98
N ASN A 412 -9.68 -8.38 11.45
CA ASN A 412 -9.37 -8.47 10.04
C ASN A 412 -8.09 -9.30 9.82
N THR A 413 -8.22 -10.42 9.11
CA THR A 413 -7.10 -11.23 8.64
C THR A 413 -6.65 -10.71 7.28
N CYS A 414 -5.42 -10.20 7.22
CA CYS A 414 -4.79 -9.62 6.05
C CYS A 414 -3.62 -10.50 5.62
N GLU A 415 -3.69 -11.15 4.46
CA GLU A 415 -2.51 -11.69 3.79
C GLU A 415 -1.77 -10.49 3.17
N ASP A 416 -0.82 -9.89 3.91
CA ASP A 416 -0.42 -8.49 3.69
C ASP A 416 0.29 -8.30 2.33
N SER A 417 1.08 -9.28 1.90
CA SER A 417 1.75 -9.26 0.58
C SER A 417 0.78 -9.43 -0.59
N LEU A 418 -0.33 -10.15 -0.40
CA LEU A 418 -1.41 -10.25 -1.40
C LEU A 418 -2.24 -8.96 -1.48
N LEU A 419 -2.27 -8.15 -0.42
CA LEU A 419 -2.89 -6.82 -0.42
C LEU A 419 -1.93 -5.71 -0.89
N ALA A 420 -0.62 -5.87 -0.69
CA ALA A 420 0.41 -4.91 -1.10
C ALA A 420 0.87 -5.07 -2.55
N SER A 421 0.96 -6.30 -3.08
CA SER A 421 1.40 -6.54 -4.46
C SER A 421 0.53 -5.86 -5.53
N PRO A 422 -0.81 -5.86 -5.44
CA PRO A 422 -1.65 -5.08 -6.37
C PRO A 422 -1.46 -3.57 -6.24
N ILE A 423 -1.13 -3.07 -5.06
CA ILE A 423 -0.84 -1.65 -4.81
C ILE A 423 0.47 -1.23 -5.48
N ILE A 424 1.50 -2.10 -5.49
CA ILE A 424 2.75 -1.86 -6.24
C ILE A 424 2.47 -1.69 -7.74
N LEU A 425 1.57 -2.52 -8.30
CA LEU A 425 1.15 -2.41 -9.70
C LEU A 425 0.38 -1.11 -9.96
N ASP A 426 -0.62 -0.80 -9.13
CA ASP A 426 -1.39 0.44 -9.25
C ASP A 426 -0.50 1.69 -9.16
N LEU A 427 0.48 1.71 -8.24
CA LEU A 427 1.43 2.82 -8.05
C LEU A 427 2.29 3.04 -9.30
N ALA A 428 2.86 1.97 -9.86
CA ALA A 428 3.71 2.05 -11.05
C ALA A 428 2.90 2.48 -12.29
N ILE A 429 1.73 1.87 -12.53
CA ILE A 429 0.91 2.14 -13.71
C ILE A 429 0.31 3.56 -13.66
N LEU A 430 -0.16 4.03 -12.48
CA LEU A 430 -0.69 5.38 -12.33
C LEU A 430 0.41 6.45 -12.45
N THR A 431 1.62 6.17 -11.94
CA THR A 431 2.79 7.05 -12.11
C THR A 431 3.23 7.14 -13.58
N GLU A 432 3.25 6.01 -14.31
CA GLU A 432 3.54 6.00 -15.74
C GLU A 432 2.51 6.83 -16.54
N LEU A 433 1.23 6.66 -16.23
CA LEU A 433 0.14 7.43 -16.85
C LEU A 433 0.29 8.94 -16.57
N CYS A 434 0.66 9.33 -15.34
CA CYS A 434 0.95 10.72 -15.00
C CYS A 434 2.13 11.31 -15.81
N GLN A 435 3.10 10.49 -16.23
CA GLN A 435 4.18 10.89 -17.15
C GLN A 435 3.75 10.98 -18.63
N ARG A 436 2.49 10.70 -18.95
CA ARG A 436 1.90 10.92 -20.29
C ARG A 436 0.79 11.97 -20.29
N ILE A 437 0.40 12.50 -19.14
CA ILE A 437 -0.58 13.58 -19.00
C ILE A 437 0.17 14.91 -18.87
N THR A 438 -0.11 15.83 -19.78
CA THR A 438 0.24 17.24 -19.66
C THR A 438 -1.01 18.11 -19.74
N PHE A 439 -0.91 19.36 -19.29
CA PHE A 439 -1.99 20.33 -19.38
C PHE A 439 -1.47 21.76 -19.51
N CYS A 440 -2.30 22.63 -20.07
CA CYS A 440 -2.13 24.08 -20.05
C CYS A 440 -3.44 24.77 -19.64
N THR A 441 -3.41 26.08 -19.43
CA THR A 441 -4.58 26.91 -19.09
C THR A 441 -4.68 28.13 -20.02
N GLU A 442 -5.80 28.87 -19.96
CA GLU A 442 -5.94 30.14 -20.69
C GLU A 442 -4.97 31.25 -20.20
N ALA A 443 -4.41 31.14 -19.00
CA ALA A 443 -3.44 32.08 -18.44
C ALA A 443 -1.97 31.64 -18.60
N ASP A 444 -1.74 30.35 -18.77
CA ASP A 444 -0.43 29.71 -18.97
C ASP A 444 -0.57 28.65 -20.07
N PRO A 445 -0.27 29.01 -21.35
CA PRO A 445 -0.57 28.17 -22.50
C PRO A 445 0.49 27.08 -22.79
N GLU A 446 1.59 27.02 -22.04
CA GLU A 446 2.60 25.96 -22.20
C GLU A 446 2.09 24.64 -21.59
N PHE A 447 2.28 23.52 -22.29
CA PHE A 447 1.89 22.20 -21.78
C PHE A 447 2.91 21.69 -20.75
N GLN A 448 2.54 21.79 -19.48
CA GLN A 448 3.32 21.28 -18.34
C GLN A 448 2.78 19.94 -17.82
N GLY A 449 3.63 19.18 -17.12
CA GLY A 449 3.20 17.98 -16.40
C GLY A 449 2.59 18.32 -15.04
N PHE A 450 2.26 17.29 -14.26
CA PHE A 450 1.97 17.45 -12.84
C PHE A 450 3.18 17.99 -12.05
N HIS A 451 2.93 18.47 -10.83
CA HIS A 451 3.98 18.78 -9.87
C HIS A 451 4.79 17.52 -9.51
N SER A 452 6.09 17.65 -9.23
CA SER A 452 6.99 16.54 -8.94
C SER A 452 6.53 15.63 -7.80
N VAL A 453 5.81 16.16 -6.80
CA VAL A 453 5.11 15.35 -5.79
C VAL A 453 3.75 14.91 -6.32
N LEU A 454 3.60 13.61 -6.62
CA LEU A 454 2.37 13.02 -7.15
C LEU A 454 1.35 12.68 -6.04
N SER A 455 0.68 13.69 -5.50
CA SER A 455 -0.38 13.52 -4.49
C SER A 455 -1.60 12.71 -4.97
N ILE A 456 -1.79 12.54 -6.30
CA ILE A 456 -2.79 11.63 -6.89
C ILE A 456 -2.62 10.17 -6.42
N LEU A 457 -1.40 9.75 -6.03
CA LEU A 457 -1.12 8.42 -5.50
C LEU A 457 -1.67 8.19 -4.08
N ALA A 458 -2.24 9.20 -3.43
CA ALA A 458 -2.66 9.15 -2.03
C ALA A 458 -3.67 8.04 -1.68
N PHE A 459 -4.47 7.54 -2.63
CA PHE A 459 -5.34 6.36 -2.44
C PHE A 459 -4.54 5.10 -2.05
N LEU A 460 -3.28 5.02 -2.47
CA LEU A 460 -2.39 3.87 -2.36
C LEU A 460 -1.39 3.99 -1.20
N CYS A 461 -1.25 5.18 -0.60
CA CYS A 461 -0.30 5.49 0.49
C CYS A 461 -1.02 5.79 1.83
N LYS A 462 -0.37 5.53 2.97
CA LYS A 462 -0.92 5.77 4.32
C LYS A 462 -0.70 7.21 4.77
N ALA A 463 0.50 7.74 4.53
CA ALA A 463 0.90 9.10 4.87
C ALA A 463 1.29 9.80 3.55
N PRO A 464 0.32 10.31 2.77
CA PRO A 464 0.59 10.77 1.42
C PRO A 464 1.46 12.02 1.40
N LEU A 465 2.56 11.98 0.64
CA LEU A 465 3.36 13.15 0.32
C LEU A 465 2.54 14.10 -0.55
N VAL A 466 2.54 15.39 -0.21
CA VAL A 466 1.80 16.44 -0.91
C VAL A 466 2.72 17.64 -1.23
N PRO A 467 2.43 18.43 -2.27
CA PRO A 467 3.15 19.68 -2.54
C PRO A 467 3.15 20.62 -1.33
N GLU A 468 4.21 21.41 -1.17
CA GLU A 468 4.33 22.34 -0.05
C GLU A 468 3.15 23.34 -0.01
N GLY A 469 2.67 23.65 1.20
CA GLY A 469 1.51 24.52 1.42
C GLY A 469 0.14 23.90 1.09
N THR A 470 0.09 22.68 0.53
CA THR A 470 -1.18 22.00 0.23
C THR A 470 -1.62 21.05 1.35
N PRO A 471 -2.94 20.87 1.59
CA PRO A 471 -3.44 20.04 2.67
C PRO A 471 -3.38 18.54 2.34
N VAL A 472 -2.96 17.74 3.33
CA VAL A 472 -3.14 16.28 3.30
C VAL A 472 -4.64 15.94 3.39
N VAL A 473 -5.09 15.00 2.55
CA VAL A 473 -6.42 14.39 2.61
C VAL A 473 -6.26 12.88 2.70
N ASN A 474 -6.78 12.24 3.74
CA ASN A 474 -6.64 10.80 3.99
C ASN A 474 -7.89 9.98 3.65
N ALA A 475 -9.07 10.62 3.68
CA ALA A 475 -10.37 10.00 3.43
C ALA A 475 -10.41 9.23 2.10
N LEU A 476 -10.57 7.90 2.16
CA LEU A 476 -10.26 7.01 1.05
C LEU A 476 -11.12 7.26 -0.20
N PHE A 477 -12.41 7.55 0.00
CA PHE A 477 -13.31 7.81 -1.14
C PHE A 477 -13.04 9.16 -1.79
N ARG A 478 -12.64 10.20 -1.03
CA ARG A 478 -12.22 11.49 -1.61
C ARG A 478 -10.95 11.33 -2.46
N GLN A 479 -10.01 10.50 -2.01
CA GLN A 479 -8.82 10.16 -2.80
C GLN A 479 -9.18 9.35 -4.07
N ARG A 480 -10.12 8.39 -3.98
CA ARG A 480 -10.60 7.65 -5.15
C ARG A 480 -11.31 8.57 -6.16
N SER A 481 -12.16 9.48 -5.70
CA SER A 481 -12.83 10.48 -6.54
C SER A 481 -11.84 11.42 -7.22
N CYS A 482 -10.72 11.77 -6.58
CA CYS A 482 -9.64 12.53 -7.22
C CYS A 482 -9.08 11.79 -8.44
N ILE A 483 -8.74 10.50 -8.30
CA ILE A 483 -8.25 9.69 -9.42
C ILE A 483 -9.35 9.53 -10.49
N GLU A 484 -10.58 9.20 -10.10
CA GLU A 484 -11.69 9.08 -11.05
C GLU A 484 -11.95 10.38 -11.83
N ASN A 485 -11.96 11.53 -11.18
CA ASN A 485 -12.25 12.81 -11.84
C ASN A 485 -11.11 13.33 -12.74
N ILE A 486 -9.87 12.87 -12.53
CA ILE A 486 -8.73 13.19 -13.40
C ILE A 486 -8.69 12.26 -14.62
N LEU A 487 -9.16 11.01 -14.49
CA LEU A 487 -9.08 9.99 -15.55
C LEU A 487 -10.39 9.76 -16.33
N ARG A 488 -11.54 10.15 -15.78
CA ARG A 488 -12.76 10.43 -16.56
C ARG A 488 -12.43 11.63 -17.46
N TYR A 489 -12.56 11.48 -18.77
CA TYR A 489 -12.39 12.61 -19.69
C TYR A 489 -13.30 13.78 -19.25
N PRO A 490 -12.85 15.04 -19.32
CA PRO A 490 -13.61 16.19 -18.83
C PRO A 490 -14.92 16.51 -19.57
N GLY A 491 -15.31 15.72 -20.59
CA GLY A 491 -16.66 15.69 -21.16
C GLY A 491 -17.63 14.68 -20.52
N ALA A 492 -17.14 13.75 -19.70
CA ALA A 492 -17.96 12.79 -18.95
C ALA A 492 -18.26 13.36 -17.56
N THR A 493 -19.44 13.98 -17.42
CA THR A 493 -19.90 14.65 -16.19
C THR A 493 -19.81 13.77 -14.95
N GLU A 494 -19.53 14.37 -13.78
CA GLU A 494 -19.60 13.66 -12.50
C GLU A 494 -20.97 12.96 -12.33
N CYS A 495 -20.95 11.70 -11.91
CA CYS A 495 -22.14 10.95 -11.58
C CYS A 495 -22.71 11.40 -10.22
N HIS A 496 -23.19 12.64 -10.14
CA HIS A 496 -23.96 13.11 -9.01
C HIS A 496 -25.25 12.28 -8.88
N HIS A 497 -25.39 11.50 -7.81
CA HIS A 497 -26.72 11.21 -7.28
C HIS A 497 -27.26 12.53 -6.70
N PRO A 498 -28.16 13.22 -7.43
CA PRO A 498 -29.54 12.79 -7.37
C PRO A 498 -30.21 12.59 -8.74
N PRO A 499 -31.15 11.63 -8.88
CA PRO A 499 -32.07 11.58 -10.01
C PRO A 499 -33.10 12.72 -9.89
N ALA A 500 -32.72 13.92 -10.36
CA ALA A 500 -33.61 15.10 -10.38
C ALA A 500 -34.79 14.98 -11.36
N HIS A 501 -34.90 13.88 -12.10
CA HIS A 501 -36.07 13.50 -12.90
C HIS A 501 -37.22 12.98 -12.02
N GLY A 502 -37.75 13.86 -11.17
CA GLY A 502 -38.80 13.52 -10.19
C GLY A 502 -39.60 14.73 -9.68
N GLY A 503 -39.88 15.72 -10.55
CA GLY A 503 -40.38 17.04 -10.11
C GLY A 503 -41.59 17.65 -10.83
N THR A 504 -42.15 17.04 -11.88
CA THR A 504 -43.28 17.62 -12.64
C THR A 504 -44.38 16.61 -13.03
N PRO A 505 -45.27 16.23 -12.08
CA PRO A 505 -46.51 15.53 -12.41
C PRO A 505 -47.57 16.53 -12.91
N GLY A 506 -47.57 16.82 -14.21
CA GLY A 506 -48.55 17.74 -14.81
C GLY A 506 -48.74 17.58 -16.32
N CYS A 507 -49.92 17.95 -16.81
CA CYS A 507 -50.25 18.08 -18.24
C CYS A 507 -50.14 16.81 -19.11
N ARG A 508 -50.88 15.74 -18.76
CA ARG A 508 -51.66 15.03 -19.78
C ARG A 508 -53.04 15.66 -19.85
N GLY A 509 -53.30 16.49 -20.86
CA GLY A 509 -54.59 17.15 -21.01
C GLY A 509 -54.71 18.02 -22.26
N SER A 510 -55.55 17.58 -23.20
CA SER A 510 -56.31 18.38 -24.18
C SER A 510 -55.64 19.43 -25.08
N GLN A 511 -55.87 19.21 -26.38
CA GLN A 511 -56.16 20.21 -27.43
C GLN A 511 -55.02 20.99 -28.11
N CYS A 512 -55.22 21.14 -29.42
CA CYS A 512 -54.31 21.79 -30.37
C CYS A 512 -54.32 23.32 -30.22
N GLY A 513 -53.14 23.93 -30.17
CA GLY A 513 -52.93 25.37 -30.39
C GLY A 513 -51.99 25.59 -31.59
N ILE A 514 -52.47 26.26 -32.63
CA ILE A 514 -51.74 26.47 -33.89
C ILE A 514 -50.87 27.74 -33.81
N PRO A 515 -49.58 27.68 -34.21
CA PRO A 515 -48.90 28.80 -34.85
C PRO A 515 -48.98 28.66 -36.38
N ARG A 516 -49.51 29.68 -37.07
CA ARG A 516 -49.48 29.74 -38.54
C ARG A 516 -48.09 30.17 -39.01
N VAL A 517 -47.53 29.47 -40.00
CA VAL A 517 -46.60 30.06 -40.98
C VAL A 517 -47.00 29.55 -42.37
N GLN A 518 -46.99 30.42 -43.38
CA GLN A 518 -47.22 30.07 -44.79
C GLN A 518 -45.95 29.39 -45.36
N GLY A 519 -45.95 28.58 -46.42
CA GLY A 519 -47.00 28.15 -47.37
C GLY A 519 -46.32 27.58 -48.62
N VAL A 520 -47.05 27.40 -49.73
CA VAL A 520 -46.54 26.97 -51.07
C VAL A 520 -46.11 25.47 -51.13
N PRO A 521 -46.36 24.72 -52.24
CA PRO A 521 -46.96 23.38 -52.06
C PRO A 521 -46.18 22.16 -52.60
N VAL A 522 -46.70 21.00 -52.20
CA VAL A 522 -46.40 19.64 -52.69
C VAL A 522 -46.88 19.41 -54.13
N PRO A 523 -46.09 18.75 -55.00
CA PRO A 523 -46.60 18.00 -56.14
C PRO A 523 -46.81 16.51 -55.76
N LYS A 524 -48.02 15.97 -56.00
CA LYS A 524 -48.34 14.54 -55.80
C LYS A 524 -48.23 13.76 -57.11
N SER A 525 -47.40 12.71 -57.14
CA SER A 525 -47.53 11.54 -58.02
C SER A 525 -46.47 10.47 -57.64
N GLY A 526 -46.67 9.18 -57.89
CA GLY A 526 -47.90 8.48 -58.30
C GLY A 526 -47.63 7.12 -58.94
N GLY A 527 -48.34 6.07 -58.52
CA GLY A 527 -48.38 4.77 -59.20
C GLY A 527 -47.30 3.74 -58.79
N PRO A 528 -47.44 2.46 -59.21
CA PRO A 528 -46.69 1.34 -58.62
C PRO A 528 -45.74 0.60 -59.60
N GLY A 529 -44.70 -0.04 -59.05
CA GLY A 529 -43.85 -1.01 -59.77
C GLY A 529 -43.03 -1.83 -58.77
N GLY A 530 -43.21 -3.17 -58.76
CA GLY A 530 -42.74 -4.02 -57.64
C GLY A 530 -41.71 -5.10 -57.97
N ARG A 531 -41.53 -6.00 -56.98
CA ARG A 531 -40.54 -7.10 -56.84
C ARG A 531 -39.18 -6.65 -56.26
N GLY A 532 -38.64 -7.30 -55.22
CA GLY A 532 -39.19 -8.39 -54.39
C GLY A 532 -38.14 -9.02 -53.44
N LEU A 533 -38.54 -10.04 -52.65
CA LEU A 533 -37.72 -10.88 -51.74
C LEU A 533 -37.11 -10.08 -50.54
N GLN A 534 -37.20 -10.48 -49.26
CA GLN A 534 -37.42 -11.80 -48.61
C GLN A 534 -38.31 -11.68 -47.33
N TRP A 535 -38.58 -12.82 -46.67
CA TRP A 535 -39.33 -12.98 -45.40
C TRP A 535 -38.44 -13.73 -44.36
N PRO A 536 -38.77 -13.76 -43.05
CA PRO A 536 -39.36 -12.70 -42.21
C PRO A 536 -38.74 -12.61 -40.79
N VAL A 537 -39.13 -11.60 -39.99
CA VAL A 537 -38.87 -11.54 -38.54
C VAL A 537 -40.13 -11.07 -37.79
N LEU A 538 -40.52 -11.86 -36.77
CA LEU A 538 -41.42 -11.58 -35.62
C LEU A 538 -42.74 -10.80 -35.83
N GLY A 539 -43.88 -11.48 -35.60
CA GLY A 539 -45.19 -10.87 -35.33
C GLY A 539 -45.49 -10.73 -33.83
N VAL A 540 -46.49 -9.91 -33.47
CA VAL A 540 -46.77 -9.46 -32.08
C VAL A 540 -48.27 -9.52 -31.72
N GLY A 541 -48.60 -9.92 -30.48
CA GLY A 541 -49.93 -9.77 -29.84
C GLY A 541 -50.98 -10.82 -30.25
N PRO A 542 -52.23 -10.77 -29.72
CA PRO A 542 -52.83 -9.87 -28.71
C PRO A 542 -53.12 -10.60 -27.35
N GLY A 543 -53.76 -10.05 -26.30
CA GLY A 543 -54.22 -8.69 -25.97
C GLY A 543 -55.49 -8.66 -25.07
N VAL A 544 -55.76 -7.53 -24.37
CA VAL A 544 -56.99 -7.16 -23.58
C VAL A 544 -57.31 -8.09 -22.36
N THR A 545 -58.04 -7.78 -21.27
CA THR A 545 -58.93 -6.69 -20.75
C THR A 545 -58.61 -6.40 -19.26
N SER A 546 -58.28 -5.17 -18.81
CA SER A 546 -59.14 -4.02 -18.44
C SER A 546 -60.07 -4.20 -17.22
N GLY A 547 -59.85 -3.40 -16.17
CA GLY A 547 -60.76 -3.24 -15.02
C GLY A 547 -60.27 -2.15 -14.05
N PHE A 548 -61.07 -1.10 -13.84
CA PHE A 548 -60.78 0.05 -12.96
C PHE A 548 -61.96 0.24 -12.01
N GLN A 549 -61.69 0.48 -10.72
CA GLN A 549 -62.52 1.42 -9.93
C GLN A 549 -61.76 1.91 -8.68
N TYR A 550 -62.13 3.12 -8.25
CA TYR A 550 -61.65 3.79 -7.04
C TYR A 550 -62.86 3.91 -6.10
N ASP A 551 -62.64 3.82 -4.78
CA ASP A 551 -63.25 4.73 -3.80
C ASP A 551 -62.69 4.47 -2.39
N GLY A 552 -62.82 5.48 -1.52
CA GLY A 552 -62.62 5.36 -0.06
C GLY A 552 -63.93 5.70 0.68
N PRO A 553 -63.91 6.10 1.98
CA PRO A 553 -62.75 6.32 2.84
C PRO A 553 -62.94 5.70 4.26
N SER A 554 -62.43 6.37 5.30
CA SER A 554 -62.63 6.14 6.74
C SER A 554 -61.75 5.08 7.42
N ALA A 555 -61.73 5.09 8.76
CA ALA A 555 -60.59 4.62 9.56
C ALA A 555 -61.01 3.90 10.85
N GLN A 556 -60.14 3.03 11.37
CA GLN A 556 -60.06 2.74 12.80
C GLN A 556 -58.70 2.13 13.22
N ARG A 557 -58.48 2.04 14.54
CA ARG A 557 -57.24 1.50 15.15
C ARG A 557 -57.31 -0.02 15.32
N SER A 558 -56.18 -0.71 15.16
CA SER A 558 -55.88 -1.92 15.95
C SER A 558 -54.37 -2.20 16.00
N GLN A 559 -53.85 -2.47 17.20
CA GLN A 559 -52.54 -3.12 17.36
C GLN A 559 -52.69 -4.62 17.11
N GLN A 560 -51.70 -5.26 16.48
CA GLN A 560 -51.06 -6.49 16.98
C GLN A 560 -49.86 -6.88 16.09
N GLY A 561 -48.83 -7.48 16.68
CA GLY A 561 -47.59 -7.85 16.01
C GLY A 561 -47.63 -9.24 15.36
N TRP A 562 -46.65 -9.52 14.49
CA TRP A 562 -46.49 -10.82 13.82
C TRP A 562 -45.07 -11.36 13.96
N VAL A 563 -44.97 -12.66 14.23
CA VAL A 563 -43.71 -13.42 14.26
C VAL A 563 -43.40 -13.91 12.84
N PRO A 564 -42.14 -13.81 12.34
CA PRO A 564 -41.81 -14.26 10.99
C PRO A 564 -41.77 -15.80 10.87
N VAL A 565 -42.51 -16.33 9.90
CA VAL A 565 -42.44 -17.74 9.51
C VAL A 565 -41.28 -17.94 8.53
N SER A 566 -40.35 -18.84 8.85
CA SER A 566 -39.25 -19.22 7.96
C SER A 566 -39.72 -20.15 6.84
N ARG A 567 -39.42 -19.80 5.59
CA ARG A 567 -39.66 -20.66 4.42
C ARG A 567 -38.47 -21.59 4.18
N SER A 568 -38.71 -22.89 4.21
CA SER A 568 -37.76 -23.89 3.72
C SER A 568 -37.80 -24.00 2.19
N ARG A 569 -36.65 -24.35 1.59
CA ARG A 569 -36.55 -24.94 0.25
C ARG A 569 -35.70 -26.21 0.39
N GLY A 570 -36.24 -27.35 -0.04
CA GLY A 570 -35.54 -28.64 0.03
C GLY A 570 -34.76 -28.98 -1.24
N CYS A 571 -33.99 -30.06 -1.19
CA CYS A 571 -33.40 -30.73 -2.36
C CYS A 571 -33.34 -32.26 -2.09
N PRO A 572 -33.55 -33.16 -3.08
CA PRO A 572 -33.92 -34.55 -2.80
C PRO A 572 -32.85 -35.62 -3.07
N ARG A 573 -32.99 -36.76 -2.36
CA ARG A 573 -32.50 -38.16 -2.58
C ARG A 573 -33.18 -39.02 -1.50
N GLY A 574 -33.59 -40.29 -1.64
CA GLY A 574 -33.51 -41.25 -2.75
C GLY A 574 -32.35 -42.26 -2.57
N ALA A 575 -32.54 -43.58 -2.40
CA ALA A 575 -33.76 -44.38 -2.18
C ALA A 575 -33.42 -45.82 -1.67
N ARG A 576 -34.37 -46.50 -0.97
CA ARG A 576 -34.37 -47.95 -0.57
C ARG A 576 -33.24 -48.35 0.43
N SER A 577 -33.39 -49.33 1.35
CA SER A 577 -34.10 -50.63 1.26
C SER A 577 -34.44 -51.30 2.62
N GLN A 578 -35.62 -51.96 2.66
CA GLN A 578 -35.99 -53.19 3.44
C GLN A 578 -35.99 -53.19 4.99
N CYS A 579 -36.72 -54.16 5.55
CA CYS A 579 -37.18 -54.29 6.94
C CYS A 579 -36.79 -55.69 7.52
N PRO A 580 -37.33 -56.19 8.65
CA PRO A 580 -37.86 -55.57 9.88
C PRO A 580 -37.22 -56.15 11.18
N GLY A 581 -37.55 -55.62 12.37
CA GLY A 581 -37.17 -56.28 13.65
C GLY A 581 -37.67 -55.57 14.91
N CYS A 582 -38.55 -56.23 15.66
CA CYS A 582 -39.12 -55.87 16.99
C CYS A 582 -39.34 -57.20 17.77
N PRO A 583 -39.65 -57.24 19.09
CA PRO A 583 -40.23 -56.16 19.92
C PRO A 583 -39.82 -56.08 21.43
N HIS A 584 -40.35 -55.06 22.13
CA HIS A 584 -40.57 -54.94 23.61
C HIS A 584 -39.31 -54.96 24.53
N THR A 585 -39.32 -54.57 25.82
CA THR A 585 -40.39 -54.27 26.82
C THR A 585 -40.11 -53.04 27.73
N GLN A 586 -41.18 -52.28 28.05
CA GLN A 586 -41.53 -51.69 29.37
C GLN A 586 -40.63 -50.63 30.09
N THR A 587 -41.13 -49.38 30.06
CA THR A 587 -41.42 -48.42 31.18
C THR A 587 -41.15 -48.82 32.66
N PRO A 588 -40.91 -47.87 33.62
CA PRO A 588 -41.65 -46.60 33.77
C PRO A 588 -40.89 -45.34 34.27
N VAL A 589 -41.66 -44.24 34.45
CA VAL A 589 -41.26 -42.90 34.95
C VAL A 589 -41.83 -42.68 36.37
N PRO A 590 -41.25 -41.82 37.23
CA PRO A 590 -42.04 -40.65 37.65
C PRO A 590 -41.26 -39.33 37.96
N ARG A 591 -41.68 -38.24 37.29
CA ARG A 591 -41.98 -36.87 37.79
C ARG A 591 -41.11 -36.21 38.89
N GLY A 592 -40.61 -34.99 38.62
CA GLY A 592 -40.10 -34.06 39.66
C GLY A 592 -39.68 -32.66 39.18
N CYS A 593 -40.60 -31.69 39.18
CA CYS A 593 -40.33 -30.23 39.11
C CYS A 593 -40.80 -29.59 40.45
N PRO A 594 -40.52 -28.30 40.81
CA PRO A 594 -40.07 -27.18 39.95
C PRO A 594 -39.06 -26.17 40.59
N LYS A 595 -38.82 -25.06 39.85
CA LYS A 595 -38.45 -23.66 40.26
C LYS A 595 -37.08 -23.13 39.79
N ARG A 596 -37.04 -21.79 39.64
CA ARG A 596 -35.93 -20.95 39.14
C ARG A 596 -34.97 -20.52 40.26
N MET A 597 -33.75 -20.14 39.90
CA MET A 597 -32.94 -19.10 40.57
C MET A 597 -32.17 -18.25 39.54
N ASP A 598 -31.56 -17.15 40.00
CA ASP A 598 -31.07 -16.02 39.19
C ASP A 598 -29.68 -16.21 38.53
N PRO A 599 -29.36 -15.43 37.48
CA PRO A 599 -28.04 -15.42 36.85
C PRO A 599 -27.14 -14.30 37.40
N SER A 600 -26.29 -14.59 38.39
CA SER A 600 -25.26 -13.64 38.86
C SER A 600 -23.93 -14.32 39.19
N ALA A 601 -22.98 -14.30 38.26
CA ALA A 601 -21.61 -14.78 38.46
C ALA A 601 -20.62 -13.82 37.77
N GLN A 602 -20.10 -12.86 38.54
CA GLN A 602 -19.03 -11.98 38.09
C GLN A 602 -17.68 -12.69 38.21
N TYR A 603 -16.91 -12.78 37.12
CA TYR A 603 -15.51 -13.20 37.17
C TYR A 603 -14.63 -11.98 37.43
N GLN A 604 -14.03 -11.91 38.62
CA GLN A 604 -12.98 -10.94 38.94
C GLN A 604 -11.63 -11.41 38.38
N TRP A 605 -10.89 -10.49 37.76
CA TRP A 605 -9.51 -10.72 37.35
C TRP A 605 -8.55 -10.25 38.45
N LEU A 606 -7.71 -11.15 38.96
CA LEU A 606 -6.65 -10.82 39.92
C LEU A 606 -5.37 -10.39 39.18
N PRO A 607 -4.70 -9.30 39.60
CA PRO A 607 -3.45 -8.86 38.98
C PRO A 607 -2.27 -9.71 39.46
N VAL A 608 -1.40 -10.12 38.53
CA VAL A 608 -0.13 -10.79 38.84
C VAL A 608 1.02 -9.80 38.71
N THR A 609 1.56 -9.36 39.85
CA THR A 609 2.82 -8.61 39.92
C THR A 609 3.85 -9.40 40.73
N LYS A 610 5.04 -9.58 40.17
CA LYS A 610 6.26 -9.96 40.92
C LYS A 610 7.51 -9.63 40.12
N ALA A 611 8.33 -8.74 40.66
CA ALA A 611 9.71 -8.56 40.25
C ALA A 611 10.62 -9.49 41.10
N TRP A 612 11.82 -9.78 40.61
CA TRP A 612 12.91 -10.35 41.41
C TRP A 612 14.25 -9.70 41.02
N GLY A 613 15.09 -9.51 42.02
CA GLY A 613 16.43 -8.92 41.90
C GLY A 613 17.56 -9.95 42.08
N SER A 614 18.79 -9.47 41.97
CA SER A 614 20.04 -10.24 41.99
C SER A 614 20.46 -10.78 43.36
N GLN A 615 21.15 -11.94 43.37
CA GLN A 615 22.19 -12.31 44.33
C GLN A 615 23.22 -13.24 43.67
N SER A 616 24.39 -13.45 44.28
CA SER A 616 25.60 -14.00 43.61
C SER A 616 26.49 -14.90 44.47
N LEU A 617 27.08 -15.94 43.85
CA LEU A 617 28.32 -16.72 44.15
C LEU A 617 28.33 -17.99 43.26
N GLY A 618 29.43 -18.71 42.98
CA GLY A 618 30.84 -18.40 43.23
C GLY A 618 31.82 -19.58 43.10
N PHE A 619 32.54 -19.70 41.96
CA PHE A 619 33.70 -20.60 41.68
C PHE A 619 33.43 -22.13 41.65
N PRO A 620 34.32 -23.00 41.08
CA PRO A 620 35.73 -22.81 40.68
C PRO A 620 36.09 -22.99 39.17
N LYS A 621 37.38 -22.86 38.84
CA LYS A 621 38.01 -23.07 37.49
C LYS A 621 38.50 -24.53 37.31
N PRO A 622 38.75 -25.03 36.08
CA PRO A 622 39.99 -24.75 35.32
C PRO A 622 39.71 -24.40 33.83
N GLY A 623 40.66 -24.04 32.95
CA GLY A 623 42.10 -23.74 33.07
C GLY A 623 42.73 -23.60 31.66
N ALA A 624 43.69 -22.70 31.44
CA ALA A 624 44.29 -22.43 30.12
C ALA A 624 45.80 -22.05 30.20
N PRO A 625 46.65 -22.40 29.21
CA PRO A 625 48.11 -22.24 29.32
C PRO A 625 48.71 -21.01 28.60
N LYS A 626 49.56 -20.30 29.38
CA LYS A 626 50.90 -19.76 29.03
C LYS A 626 51.12 -18.56 28.07
N PHE A 627 51.77 -17.53 28.64
CA PHE A 627 52.86 -16.67 28.08
C PHE A 627 52.47 -15.73 26.92
N TRP A 628 52.94 -14.47 26.80
CA TRP A 628 53.85 -13.61 27.60
C TRP A 628 53.47 -12.11 27.32
N GLY A 629 54.12 -11.05 27.79
CA GLY A 629 55.40 -10.90 28.51
C GLY A 629 55.44 -9.61 29.37
N SER A 630 56.19 -8.57 28.97
CA SER A 630 56.44 -7.36 29.80
C SER A 630 56.83 -6.09 29.01
N GLN A 631 56.45 -4.90 29.50
CA GLN A 631 57.36 -3.80 29.89
C GLN A 631 56.63 -2.59 30.55
N PHE A 632 57.41 -1.61 31.04
CA PHE A 632 57.05 -0.61 32.07
C PHE A 632 56.47 0.73 31.55
N GLY A 633 55.75 1.47 32.42
CA GLY A 633 55.44 2.90 32.23
C GLY A 633 54.46 3.53 33.24
N VAL A 634 54.96 4.21 34.28
CA VAL A 634 54.23 4.92 35.38
C VAL A 634 55.18 6.04 35.86
N PRO A 635 54.80 7.33 36.09
CA PRO A 635 53.72 7.83 36.98
C PRO A 635 52.88 9.01 36.38
N SER A 636 51.96 9.75 37.04
CA SER A 636 51.60 9.90 38.47
C SER A 636 50.11 10.25 38.70
N ALA A 637 49.66 10.14 39.96
CA ALA A 637 48.34 10.52 40.53
C ALA A 637 48.03 12.05 40.45
N TRP A 638 46.82 12.58 40.74
CA TRP A 638 46.04 12.49 41.99
C TRP A 638 44.49 12.67 41.86
N HIS A 639 43.79 12.60 43.00
CA HIS A 639 42.33 12.42 43.21
C HIS A 639 41.34 13.48 42.66
N ALA A 640 40.20 12.99 42.14
CA ALA A 640 38.78 13.13 42.60
C ALA A 640 38.28 14.38 43.40
N PRO A 641 36.94 14.61 43.56
CA PRO A 641 35.75 13.89 43.04
C PRO A 641 34.68 14.79 42.34
N PHE A 642 33.56 14.19 41.91
CA PHE A 642 32.35 14.90 41.43
C PHE A 642 31.52 15.53 42.57
N GLN A 643 30.90 16.68 42.31
CA GLN A 643 29.69 17.18 42.99
C GLN A 643 28.70 17.77 41.95
N LEU A 644 27.45 17.99 42.37
CA LEU A 644 26.29 18.34 41.53
C LEU A 644 25.76 19.76 41.80
N LEU A 645 24.91 20.25 40.87
CA LEU A 645 24.11 21.48 40.91
C LEU A 645 24.89 22.80 40.64
N PRO A 646 24.21 23.90 40.24
CA PRO A 646 23.13 24.01 39.24
C PRO A 646 23.40 25.15 38.22
N VAL A 647 22.56 25.30 37.18
CA VAL A 647 22.65 26.40 36.20
C VAL A 647 21.31 27.18 36.10
N PRO A 648 21.31 28.54 36.16
CA PRO A 648 20.09 29.37 36.15
C PRO A 648 19.74 29.98 34.77
N ASN A 649 18.52 30.54 34.67
CA ASN A 649 18.03 31.32 33.52
C ASN A 649 18.23 32.85 33.71
N SER A 650 18.58 33.58 32.65
CA SER A 650 18.19 35.01 32.50
C SER A 650 18.39 35.59 31.07
N TRP A 651 17.39 36.38 30.62
CA TRP A 651 17.40 37.69 29.91
C TRP A 651 18.63 38.11 29.03
N ARG A 652 18.53 38.88 27.92
CA ARG A 652 17.48 39.69 27.21
C ARG A 652 18.09 40.23 25.88
N CYS A 653 17.43 40.87 24.90
CA CYS A 653 16.03 41.13 24.46
C CYS A 653 16.07 41.71 23.01
N HIS A 654 14.94 41.85 22.30
CA HIS A 654 14.47 43.13 21.67
C HIS A 654 13.12 42.98 20.93
N THR A 655 12.35 44.08 20.82
CA THR A 655 11.00 44.16 20.21
C THR A 655 10.80 45.49 19.45
N PRO A 656 9.77 45.55 18.59
CA PRO A 656 8.63 46.47 18.79
C PRO A 656 7.27 45.78 18.43
N VAL A 657 6.04 46.29 18.67
CA VAL A 657 5.43 47.34 19.54
C VAL A 657 3.93 46.97 19.70
N SER A 658 3.14 47.65 20.55
CA SER A 658 1.69 47.41 20.74
C SER A 658 0.88 48.72 20.77
N PRO A 659 -0.47 48.66 20.66
CA PRO A 659 -1.32 48.88 21.86
C PRO A 659 -2.66 48.07 21.86
N SER A 660 -3.58 48.20 22.84
CA SER A 660 -3.46 47.81 24.26
C SER A 660 -4.80 47.96 25.04
N SER A 661 -5.55 46.87 25.27
CA SER A 661 -6.68 46.80 26.23
C SER A 661 -6.76 45.39 26.84
N GLN A 662 -6.52 45.14 28.13
CA GLN A 662 -7.16 45.59 29.39
C GLN A 662 -8.52 44.95 29.70
N HIS A 663 -8.52 43.91 30.56
CA HIS A 663 -9.25 43.86 31.85
C HIS A 663 -8.75 42.68 32.71
N SER A 664 -9.23 42.54 33.96
CA SER A 664 -8.42 41.95 35.05
C SER A 664 -9.17 41.33 36.25
N SER A 665 -8.82 40.08 36.61
CA SER A 665 -8.77 39.51 37.99
C SER A 665 -10.08 39.43 38.84
N PRO A 666 -10.12 38.77 40.03
CA PRO A 666 -9.11 37.97 40.75
C PRO A 666 -9.58 36.52 41.11
N ALA A 667 -8.87 35.83 42.02
CA ALA A 667 -9.17 34.49 42.54
C ALA A 667 -8.86 34.36 44.05
N HIS A 668 -9.34 33.32 44.75
CA HIS A 668 -8.82 32.86 46.07
C HIS A 668 -9.24 31.39 46.42
N PRO A 669 -8.62 30.72 47.43
CA PRO A 669 -8.48 29.25 47.49
C PRO A 669 -8.82 28.58 48.85
N SER A 670 -8.54 27.28 49.01
CA SER A 670 -8.30 26.63 50.31
C SER A 670 -7.43 25.35 50.22
N ALA A 671 -6.76 24.95 51.31
CA ALA A 671 -5.92 23.74 51.43
C ALA A 671 -5.64 23.37 52.91
N ARG A 672 -5.33 22.10 53.23
CA ARG A 672 -4.60 21.62 54.44
C ARG A 672 -4.24 20.12 54.40
N THR A 673 -3.39 19.67 55.34
CA THR A 673 -2.56 18.42 55.25
C THR A 673 -2.49 17.62 56.61
N PRO A 674 -1.44 16.85 57.06
CA PRO A 674 -1.51 15.37 57.23
C PRO A 674 -0.97 14.76 58.59
N ILE A 675 -0.33 13.56 58.56
CA ILE A 675 0.57 12.82 59.54
C ILE A 675 -0.06 11.94 60.71
N PRO A 676 0.65 11.05 61.49
CA PRO A 676 1.01 9.64 61.14
C PRO A 676 0.89 8.50 62.27
N PRO A 677 1.84 7.54 62.62
CA PRO A 677 1.50 6.11 62.94
C PRO A 677 2.13 5.45 64.22
N PRO A 678 2.00 4.10 64.44
CA PRO A 678 3.14 3.16 64.72
C PRO A 678 2.96 1.73 64.10
N SER A 679 3.90 0.77 63.87
CA SER A 679 5.16 0.25 64.49
C SER A 679 4.97 -0.82 65.60
N SER A 680 5.66 -1.99 65.69
CA SER A 680 6.55 -2.81 64.78
C SER A 680 7.01 -4.15 65.47
N ARG A 681 7.70 -5.10 64.76
CA ARG A 681 8.69 -6.17 65.19
C ARG A 681 8.53 -7.63 64.65
N ASN A 682 9.64 -8.40 64.71
CA ASN A 682 9.95 -9.79 64.21
C ASN A 682 9.82 -10.87 65.38
N PRO A 683 10.27 -12.18 65.35
CA PRO A 683 11.13 -12.93 64.37
C PRO A 683 11.00 -14.50 64.18
N ILE A 684 11.86 -15.06 63.29
CA ILE A 684 12.55 -16.39 63.32
C ILE A 684 11.87 -17.71 62.76
N PRO A 685 12.64 -18.73 62.25
CA PRO A 685 12.22 -19.87 61.37
C PRO A 685 12.52 -21.28 62.02
N PRO A 686 12.84 -22.47 61.37
CA PRO A 686 12.95 -22.92 59.95
C PRO A 686 12.42 -24.38 59.66
N SER A 687 13.05 -25.13 58.69
CA SER A 687 13.07 -26.61 58.43
C SER A 687 12.10 -27.21 57.37
N HIS A 688 12.38 -28.33 56.65
CA HIS A 688 13.61 -28.89 56.00
C HIS A 688 13.27 -30.14 55.10
N PHE A 689 14.09 -30.44 54.07
CA PHE A 689 14.23 -31.75 53.32
C PHE A 689 13.02 -32.26 52.46
N LEU A 690 13.11 -33.15 51.45
CA LEU A 690 14.18 -34.08 50.93
C LEU A 690 13.97 -34.40 49.40
N ASP A 691 15.00 -34.91 48.69
CA ASP A 691 15.04 -35.27 47.23
C ASP A 691 15.03 -36.84 46.94
N PRO A 692 15.64 -37.41 45.86
CA PRO A 692 15.11 -37.68 44.49
C PRO A 692 15.18 -39.19 44.04
N PRO A 693 14.88 -39.55 42.75
CA PRO A 693 15.86 -40.06 41.73
C PRO A 693 15.43 -39.82 40.22
N SER A 694 16.07 -40.26 39.09
CA SER A 694 17.45 -40.57 38.60
C SER A 694 17.50 -40.73 37.03
N HIS A 695 18.65 -41.10 36.41
CA HIS A 695 18.95 -41.34 34.96
C HIS A 695 20.12 -42.39 34.81
N PRO A 696 20.71 -42.81 33.63
CA PRO A 696 20.43 -42.74 32.16
C PRO A 696 20.29 -44.20 31.56
N PRO A 697 20.90 -44.78 30.46
CA PRO A 697 21.66 -44.36 29.23
C PRO A 697 21.22 -45.07 27.88
N VAL A 698 22.14 -45.38 26.91
CA VAL A 698 21.89 -45.88 25.51
C VAL A 698 23.03 -46.79 24.96
N PRO A 699 22.83 -47.71 23.96
CA PRO A 699 23.63 -47.75 22.68
C PRO A 699 22.89 -48.27 21.38
N ARG A 700 23.58 -48.61 20.26
CA ARG A 700 23.04 -48.85 18.86
C ARG A 700 23.34 -50.28 18.18
N PRO A 701 23.58 -50.50 16.82
CA PRO A 701 22.83 -51.48 15.95
C PRO A 701 23.69 -52.55 15.14
N PRO A 702 23.13 -53.43 14.24
CA PRO A 702 23.18 -53.32 12.73
C PRO A 702 22.00 -54.08 11.98
N SER A 703 21.96 -54.73 10.76
CA SER A 703 22.81 -55.01 9.54
C SER A 703 22.06 -55.57 8.26
N HIS A 704 22.24 -54.97 7.07
CA HIS A 704 22.38 -55.45 5.62
C HIS A 704 21.49 -56.45 4.76
N PRO A 705 21.46 -56.31 3.38
CA PRO A 705 20.74 -57.11 2.31
C PRO A 705 21.70 -58.02 1.42
N PRO A 706 21.56 -58.40 0.09
CA PRO A 706 20.54 -58.27 -1.04
C PRO A 706 20.35 -59.53 -2.01
N GLN A 707 19.68 -59.43 -3.21
CA GLN A 707 19.96 -60.11 -4.55
C GLN A 707 18.83 -60.03 -5.67
N CYS A 708 19.09 -60.49 -6.93
CA CYS A 708 18.24 -60.44 -8.18
C CYS A 708 18.13 -61.84 -8.89
N PRO A 709 17.24 -62.11 -9.92
CA PRO A 709 17.51 -61.89 -11.38
C PRO A 709 16.26 -61.75 -12.35
N GLY A 710 16.43 -61.86 -13.70
CA GLY A 710 15.39 -61.75 -14.79
C GLY A 710 14.80 -63.10 -15.31
N PRO A 711 14.38 -63.35 -16.60
CA PRO A 711 14.50 -62.55 -17.86
C PRO A 711 13.30 -62.60 -18.91
N HIS A 712 13.48 -62.00 -20.11
CA HIS A 712 12.99 -62.24 -21.52
C HIS A 712 11.76 -63.14 -21.93
N PRO A 713 11.12 -63.00 -23.14
CA PRO A 713 11.71 -62.70 -24.47
C PRO A 713 10.91 -61.80 -25.49
N THR A 714 11.44 -61.74 -26.73
CA THR A 714 11.04 -61.00 -27.98
C THR A 714 10.31 -61.96 -28.98
N PRO A 715 10.13 -61.74 -30.33
CA PRO A 715 10.54 -60.66 -31.25
C PRO A 715 9.58 -60.23 -32.41
N GLN A 716 9.92 -59.12 -33.09
CA GLN A 716 10.01 -58.93 -34.57
C GLN A 716 10.39 -57.44 -34.84
N CYS A 717 11.55 -57.02 -35.35
CA CYS A 717 12.42 -57.42 -36.48
C CYS A 717 12.11 -56.71 -37.81
N LEU A 718 12.75 -55.55 -38.06
CA LEU A 718 13.33 -55.21 -39.37
C LEU A 718 14.42 -54.11 -39.27
N LYS A 719 15.66 -54.53 -39.60
CA LYS A 719 16.80 -53.87 -40.30
C LYS A 719 16.75 -52.34 -40.57
N SER A 720 17.85 -51.58 -40.51
CA SER A 720 19.27 -51.90 -40.15
C SER A 720 20.14 -50.63 -39.97
N HIS A 721 21.12 -50.72 -39.07
CA HIS A 721 22.20 -49.76 -38.75
C HIS A 721 23.46 -49.97 -39.65
N PRO A 722 24.54 -49.12 -39.67
CA PRO A 722 25.31 -48.60 -38.51
C PRO A 722 25.91 -47.17 -38.59
N THR A 723 26.75 -46.84 -37.59
CA THR A 723 27.35 -45.50 -37.28
C THR A 723 28.92 -45.52 -37.20
N PRO A 724 29.67 -44.82 -36.31
CA PRO A 724 30.80 -43.90 -36.66
C PRO A 724 32.18 -44.37 -36.06
N PRO A 725 33.22 -43.57 -35.63
CA PRO A 725 33.54 -42.12 -35.74
C PRO A 725 35.04 -41.70 -35.99
N THR A 726 35.31 -40.38 -36.21
CA THR A 726 36.55 -39.60 -35.82
C THR A 726 37.93 -39.97 -36.46
N PRO A 727 39.10 -39.30 -36.17
CA PRO A 727 39.47 -37.85 -36.07
C PRO A 727 40.80 -37.47 -36.83
N THR A 728 41.42 -36.28 -36.53
CA THR A 728 42.80 -35.76 -36.86
C THR A 728 43.11 -35.28 -38.31
N SER A 729 44.02 -34.34 -38.65
CA SER A 729 44.86 -33.24 -38.01
C SER A 729 45.58 -32.43 -39.16
N PRO A 730 46.67 -31.60 -39.05
CA PRO A 730 47.17 -30.59 -38.05
C PRO A 730 47.74 -29.22 -38.62
N CYS A 731 47.62 -28.12 -37.84
CA CYS A 731 48.62 -27.03 -37.54
C CYS A 731 49.32 -26.07 -38.59
N PRO A 732 50.00 -24.96 -38.15
CA PRO A 732 50.29 -23.72 -38.92
C PRO A 732 51.79 -23.37 -39.14
N PRO A 733 52.14 -22.12 -39.56
CA PRO A 733 52.95 -21.22 -38.68
C PRO A 733 52.55 -19.71 -38.74
N ALA A 734 53.32 -18.83 -38.05
CA ALA A 734 53.06 -17.38 -37.90
C ALA A 734 54.35 -16.48 -38.06
N PRO A 735 54.60 -15.32 -37.38
CA PRO A 735 55.03 -14.07 -38.06
C PRO A 735 56.48 -13.57 -37.75
N PRO A 736 56.88 -12.40 -38.30
CA PRO A 736 57.46 -11.30 -37.52
C PRO A 736 56.80 -9.92 -37.84
N VAL A 737 56.51 -8.97 -36.92
CA VAL A 737 57.31 -8.20 -35.92
C VAL A 737 57.91 -6.88 -36.47
N HIS A 738 57.85 -5.82 -35.65
CA HIS A 738 58.35 -4.42 -35.77
C HIS A 738 57.34 -3.31 -36.16
N SER A 739 57.48 -2.05 -35.71
CA SER A 739 57.61 -1.49 -34.34
C SER A 739 57.79 0.05 -34.37
N THR A 740 57.01 0.79 -33.58
CA THR A 740 57.25 2.19 -33.10
C THR A 740 57.31 3.36 -34.12
N PRO A 741 57.00 4.61 -33.69
CA PRO A 741 56.99 5.82 -34.53
C PRO A 741 58.29 6.65 -34.44
N PRO A 742 58.39 7.75 -35.21
CA PRO A 742 59.04 8.95 -34.66
C PRO A 742 58.36 10.30 -35.00
N LEU A 743 58.26 11.13 -33.96
CA LEU A 743 58.61 12.57 -33.87
C LEU A 743 58.03 13.64 -34.83
N SER A 744 57.56 14.73 -34.19
CA SER A 744 57.28 16.07 -34.71
C SER A 744 58.56 16.84 -35.15
N PRO A 745 58.45 18.04 -35.77
CA PRO A 745 58.34 19.28 -34.98
C PRO A 745 57.46 20.41 -35.59
N GLY A 746 56.98 21.35 -34.77
CA GLY A 746 56.22 22.53 -35.26
C GLY A 746 55.44 23.35 -34.20
N CYS A 747 56.13 24.04 -33.30
CA CYS A 747 55.60 24.95 -32.27
C CYS A 747 56.61 26.12 -32.06
N PRO A 748 56.32 27.20 -31.31
CA PRO A 748 55.06 27.85 -30.87
C PRO A 748 55.11 29.37 -31.30
N PRO A 749 54.79 30.46 -30.53
CA PRO A 749 54.00 30.67 -29.28
C PRO A 749 53.04 31.90 -29.17
N ASP A 750 51.90 31.71 -28.47
CA ASP A 750 51.40 32.53 -27.30
C ASP A 750 51.10 34.07 -27.44
N PRO A 751 50.63 34.83 -26.42
CA PRO A 751 49.64 34.61 -25.34
C PRO A 751 48.46 35.62 -25.31
N ARG A 752 47.34 35.25 -24.62
CA ARG A 752 46.54 36.03 -23.62
C ARG A 752 45.08 35.53 -23.52
N VAL A 753 44.28 35.65 -22.46
CA VAL A 753 44.33 35.86 -20.98
C VAL A 753 42.86 36.13 -20.56
N CYS A 754 42.42 35.63 -19.40
CA CYS A 754 41.11 35.84 -18.75
C CYS A 754 40.87 37.32 -18.31
N PRO A 755 39.71 37.80 -17.78
CA PRO A 755 38.72 37.04 -16.97
C PRO A 755 37.22 37.50 -16.92
N ARG A 756 36.44 36.74 -16.13
CA ARG A 756 35.30 37.10 -15.23
C ARG A 756 34.40 38.31 -15.55
N GLY A 757 33.07 38.09 -15.44
CA GLY A 757 32.08 39.14 -15.20
C GLY A 757 30.69 38.62 -14.86
N ALA A 758 30.33 38.66 -13.57
CA ALA A 758 28.94 38.68 -13.07
C ALA A 758 28.70 40.05 -12.42
N PRO A 759 27.45 40.50 -12.23
CA PRO A 759 26.67 40.09 -11.06
C PRO A 759 25.52 39.12 -11.37
#